data_AF-A0A327SYC2-F1
#
_entry.id   AF-A0A327SYC2-F1
#
_cell.length_a   1.000
_cell.length_b   1.000
_cell.length_c   1.000
_cell.angle_alpha   90.00
_cell.angle_beta   90.00
_cell.angle_gamma   90.00
#
_symmetry.space_group_name_H-M   'P 1'
#
loop_
_entity.id
_entity.type
_entity.pdbx_description
1 polymer ?
#
loop_
_entity_poly.entity_id
_entity_poly.type
_entity_poly.pdbx_seq_one_letter_code
_entity_poly.pdbx_strand_id
1 'polypeptide(L)'
;MLAVAGALVPGVSWAAPAAPAAPSGWGSGAALAVPAVPVGVTTAPASQPSNPVGAPASAQRSASPQGALSSQAVAGSGQGEIPWNTYTSVRLHDALVAKVNLATGNLLLAATDLDLAAVGQRLQLTRSFNSTASPSGPLGHGWFAGFDRYLVSSATSVVAYGQSGEAVTFGANADGTYQVATGYDVSLTHNAGGTWTLLHRKDGTKETYNASGSLASITDRNGDAVNVAQHTDTNGSITGFRATDARSGRWIDLTATGTNTWKATDSTGRTVSYAFSGPDSAQVLTVTDTENHPTVYAYDSSHRVVKATTPEGRATAFTYDSGNRVTSVTRITTAGGSTGLTTLYAYSASNGSAGTTTVTDPAGHNTIYTHDGSGQSTSVEDALHHSRSTTWDASHNQATATDALGVGTTPGNTTTFGWSGNNPTSAKLPLGATALLGGYAARGGAQLPATLTDPQGNQTTYSYDDSGNLTQAKDTTTGGSAAHLDYTYNPATPTCGGFQGQRCSATDQGGNTTTFAYDTQGNLTTVTPPAPLGKTTITYDSAGRPASVTDGRGLKTTYEYDKHDRPTVVDTPNSRVELDYDTDGNLTQRHDAAGISNFKYDPLGRETWRKLTTGDESALCYDAAGNVDEYSDPSGTITYGYDDANRLTSLTEPGGAKTTYDYDSNNHRKNTTFPGGAKQDTTFDNDGRPTSITATSGTGTVLSKLAYTYTTGAGGSDGTKTATRTDNAGNKTTYAYTTLGRLTRAVETNTSGTRTAGWLYCYDNAGNLTTTNTTATSASTCTGQTATYGYNAASELTTANGSTAGWSYDGAGNETGAASPAGARSAETWSEFTQLAGITTGGTHLDAAYAGTDSGERTRLGTTDFANTALGVAAIQSGTTLTGMIREPSGTLTGMTRSGATYHYLTDAQGSVTTVVNSAGQQVDAYTYTPYGTARTTTESVAQPWRYTGAYLDPTGLYKLGARYYDPALGRFTQPDPSGRETNAYAYTAGDPVNHTDPNGLENSPLEYVNFALGTVGAVAGIVGLVATSPVVIGVSAGIGGAIGIALAVEGAACLFSENC
;
A
#
# COMPACT_ATOMS: atom_id res chain seq x y z
N MET A 1 -29.25 -32.47 -5.48
CA MET A 1 -29.39 -33.18 -4.18
C MET A 1 -28.66 -34.51 -4.26
N LEU A 2 -27.40 -34.53 -3.82
CA LEU A 2 -26.66 -35.73 -3.43
C LEU A 2 -25.84 -35.28 -2.22
N ALA A 3 -26.20 -35.78 -1.04
CA ALA A 3 -25.56 -35.44 0.22
C ALA A 3 -24.16 -36.05 0.25
N VAL A 4 -23.13 -35.21 0.16
CA VAL A 4 -21.77 -35.59 0.55
C VAL A 4 -21.67 -35.26 2.03
N ALA A 5 -21.68 -36.32 2.83
CA ALA A 5 -21.43 -36.25 4.26
C ALA A 5 -20.06 -35.60 4.50
N GLY A 6 -20.05 -34.50 5.25
CA GLY A 6 -18.83 -33.96 5.83
C GLY A 6 -18.21 -35.04 6.71
N ALA A 7 -17.08 -35.58 6.27
CA ALA A 7 -16.21 -36.32 7.15
C ALA A 7 -15.66 -35.30 8.16
N LEU A 8 -16.31 -35.23 9.31
CA LEU A 8 -15.71 -34.71 10.54
C LEU A 8 -14.41 -35.50 10.74
N VAL A 9 -13.28 -34.86 10.47
CA VAL A 9 -11.99 -35.32 10.98
C VAL A 9 -12.17 -35.44 12.49
N PRO A 10 -11.80 -36.57 13.13
CA PRO A 10 -11.89 -36.68 14.57
C PRO A 10 -11.12 -35.53 15.18
N GLY A 11 -11.84 -34.65 15.88
CA GLY A 11 -11.27 -33.49 16.55
C GLY A 11 -10.13 -33.96 17.44
N VAL A 12 -8.92 -33.55 17.07
CA VAL A 12 -7.85 -33.47 18.05
C VAL A 12 -8.36 -32.45 19.06
N SER A 13 -8.83 -32.92 20.21
CA SER A 13 -9.15 -32.04 21.32
C SER A 13 -7.85 -31.44 21.79
N TRP A 14 -7.47 -30.29 21.24
CA TRP A 14 -6.44 -29.48 21.81
C TRP A 14 -6.93 -29.09 23.20
N ALA A 15 -6.12 -29.36 24.22
CA ALA A 15 -6.37 -28.78 25.52
C ALA A 15 -6.50 -27.27 25.28
N ALA A 16 -7.64 -26.69 25.68
CA ALA A 16 -7.75 -25.23 25.69
C ALA A 16 -6.48 -24.70 26.35
N PRO A 17 -5.74 -23.77 25.72
CA PRO A 17 -4.65 -23.11 26.41
C PRO A 17 -5.22 -22.61 27.73
N ALA A 18 -4.47 -22.80 28.82
CA ALA A 18 -4.89 -22.31 30.13
C ALA A 18 -5.33 -20.86 29.95
N ALA A 19 -6.57 -20.54 30.38
CA ALA A 19 -7.07 -19.18 30.37
C ALA A 19 -5.95 -18.25 30.86
N PRO A 20 -5.70 -17.10 30.19
CA PRO A 20 -4.57 -16.25 30.51
C PRO A 20 -4.46 -16.07 32.03
N ALA A 21 -3.30 -16.43 32.55
CA ALA A 21 -3.02 -16.34 33.98
C ALA A 21 -3.11 -14.87 34.39
N ALA A 22 -4.10 -14.58 35.24
CA ALA A 22 -4.43 -13.31 35.87
C ALA A 22 -5.07 -12.23 34.95
N PRO A 23 -6.05 -11.46 35.48
CA PRO A 23 -6.47 -10.23 34.84
C PRO A 23 -5.25 -9.33 34.65
N SER A 24 -5.21 -8.67 33.50
CA SER A 24 -4.19 -7.72 33.15
C SER A 24 -4.01 -6.66 34.27
N GLY A 25 -2.79 -6.18 34.49
CA GLY A 25 -2.51 -5.09 35.43
C GLY A 25 -3.20 -3.77 35.06
N TRP A 26 -3.86 -3.71 33.89
CA TRP A 26 -4.55 -2.58 33.29
C TRP A 26 -5.98 -2.40 33.80
N GLY A 27 -6.48 -3.37 34.57
CA GLY A 27 -7.79 -3.33 35.23
C GLY A 27 -8.91 -3.95 34.40
N SER A 28 -9.90 -4.53 35.10
CA SER A 28 -11.19 -4.87 34.49
C SER A 28 -12.07 -3.63 34.49
N GLY A 29 -11.89 -2.77 33.49
CA GLY A 29 -12.77 -1.62 33.28
C GLY A 29 -14.21 -2.08 33.04
N ALA A 30 -15.17 -1.20 33.33
CA ALA A 30 -16.51 -1.33 32.78
C ALA A 30 -16.42 -1.40 31.25
N ALA A 31 -17.32 -2.14 30.60
CA ALA A 31 -17.36 -2.23 29.14
C ALA A 31 -17.31 -0.82 28.53
N LEU A 32 -16.40 -0.61 27.58
CA LEU A 32 -16.27 0.68 26.91
C LEU A 32 -17.51 0.92 26.05
N ALA A 33 -18.17 2.06 26.26
CA ALA A 33 -19.30 2.47 25.44
C ALA A 33 -18.79 3.13 24.16
N VAL A 34 -19.24 2.65 23.01
CA VAL A 34 -19.05 3.34 21.73
C VAL A 34 -20.29 4.19 21.45
N PRO A 35 -20.17 5.51 21.28
CA PRO A 35 -21.29 6.37 20.90
C PRO A 35 -21.82 6.01 19.51
N ALA A 36 -23.05 6.39 19.21
CA ALA A 36 -23.60 6.23 17.87
C ALA A 36 -22.85 7.11 16.86
N VAL A 37 -22.73 6.64 15.63
CA VAL A 37 -22.11 7.41 14.54
C VAL A 37 -22.86 8.73 14.33
N PRO A 38 -22.17 9.89 14.25
CA PRO A 38 -22.81 11.16 13.97
C PRO A 38 -23.48 11.16 12.58
N VAL A 39 -24.52 11.98 12.41
CA VAL A 39 -25.27 12.09 11.14
C VAL A 39 -24.64 13.12 10.19
N GLY A 40 -23.71 13.95 10.66
CA GLY A 40 -23.17 15.10 9.90
C GLY A 40 -24.12 16.29 9.91
N VAL A 41 -23.66 17.42 9.35
CA VAL A 41 -24.44 18.68 9.26
C VAL A 41 -25.03 18.91 7.87
N THR A 42 -24.52 18.21 6.85
CA THR A 42 -24.99 18.28 5.47
C THR A 42 -26.23 17.40 5.26
N THR A 43 -27.06 17.80 4.29
CA THR A 43 -28.29 17.07 3.95
C THR A 43 -28.37 16.83 2.46
N ALA A 44 -28.69 15.59 2.07
CA ALA A 44 -28.84 15.23 0.66
C ALA A 44 -29.95 16.04 -0.03
N PRO A 45 -29.70 16.62 -1.21
CA PRO A 45 -30.75 17.21 -2.03
C PRO A 45 -31.67 16.12 -2.62
N ALA A 46 -32.85 16.49 -3.09
CA ALA A 46 -33.69 15.56 -3.84
C ALA A 46 -33.10 15.27 -5.23
N SER A 47 -33.11 14.00 -5.65
CA SER A 47 -32.77 13.64 -7.03
C SER A 47 -33.72 14.30 -8.02
N GLN A 48 -33.15 14.92 -9.05
CA GLN A 48 -33.92 15.48 -10.16
C GLN A 48 -34.16 14.41 -11.23
N PRO A 49 -35.33 14.39 -11.89
CA PRO A 49 -35.54 13.55 -13.06
C PRO A 49 -34.46 13.81 -14.11
N SER A 50 -33.95 12.75 -14.75
CA SER A 50 -33.02 12.92 -15.86
C SER A 50 -33.68 13.73 -16.98
N ASN A 51 -32.92 14.61 -17.64
CA ASN A 51 -33.34 15.15 -18.92
C ASN A 51 -33.63 13.99 -19.89
N PRO A 52 -34.55 14.14 -20.85
CA PRO A 52 -34.79 13.14 -21.89
C PRO A 52 -33.57 13.10 -22.83
N VAL A 53 -32.51 12.44 -22.39
CA VAL A 53 -31.35 12.08 -23.21
C VAL A 53 -31.72 10.77 -23.89
N GLY A 54 -31.36 10.62 -25.18
CA GLY A 54 -31.67 9.43 -25.97
C GLY A 54 -31.38 8.16 -25.19
N ALA A 55 -32.35 7.24 -25.18
CA ALA A 55 -32.32 6.05 -24.34
C ALA A 55 -30.93 5.39 -24.35
N PRO A 56 -30.33 5.07 -23.18
CA PRO A 56 -29.14 4.21 -23.17
C PRO A 56 -29.48 2.94 -23.94
N ALA A 57 -28.56 2.49 -24.80
CA ALA A 57 -28.80 1.36 -25.70
C ALA A 57 -29.22 0.12 -24.88
N SER A 58 -30.52 -0.18 -24.87
CA SER A 58 -31.13 -1.31 -24.18
C SER A 58 -31.04 -2.61 -24.99
N ALA A 59 -30.40 -2.57 -26.16
CA ALA A 59 -30.37 -3.70 -27.08
C ALA A 59 -29.24 -4.67 -26.70
N GLN A 60 -29.60 -5.94 -26.49
CA GLN A 60 -28.63 -7.04 -26.49
C GLN A 60 -27.81 -6.98 -27.79
N ARG A 61 -26.49 -7.00 -27.67
CA ARG A 61 -25.61 -6.99 -28.85
C ARG A 61 -25.75 -8.31 -29.61
N SER A 62 -25.80 -8.24 -30.94
CA SER A 62 -25.80 -9.41 -31.82
C SER A 62 -24.38 -9.71 -32.33
N ALA A 63 -24.05 -10.99 -32.53
CA ALA A 63 -22.74 -11.45 -32.98
C ALA A 63 -22.47 -11.28 -34.50
N SER A 64 -23.32 -10.55 -35.24
CA SER A 64 -23.26 -10.47 -36.71
C SER A 64 -22.04 -9.71 -37.25
N PRO A 65 -21.41 -10.16 -38.36
CA PRO A 65 -20.22 -9.51 -38.94
C PRO A 65 -20.53 -8.20 -39.67
N GLN A 66 -19.65 -7.19 -39.48
CA GLN A 66 -19.41 -5.86 -40.08
C GLN A 66 -20.49 -5.06 -40.86
N GLY A 67 -21.55 -5.64 -41.42
CA GLY A 67 -22.57 -4.91 -42.19
C GLY A 67 -23.55 -4.07 -41.35
N ALA A 68 -23.53 -4.20 -40.02
CA ALA A 68 -24.55 -3.63 -39.12
C ALA A 68 -24.00 -2.66 -38.04
N LEU A 69 -22.70 -2.29 -38.10
CA LEU A 69 -22.11 -1.35 -37.12
C LEU A 69 -22.48 0.12 -37.38
N SER A 70 -23.12 0.43 -38.51
CA SER A 70 -23.55 1.79 -38.89
C SER A 70 -24.78 2.32 -38.15
N SER A 71 -25.32 1.60 -37.16
CA SER A 71 -26.53 2.00 -36.42
C SER A 71 -26.46 1.94 -34.89
N GLN A 72 -25.29 1.65 -34.28
CA GLN A 72 -25.17 1.71 -32.81
C GLN A 72 -24.82 3.14 -32.36
N ALA A 73 -25.62 3.68 -31.44
CA ALA A 73 -25.31 4.94 -30.79
C ALA A 73 -24.01 4.77 -29.98
N VAL A 74 -23.01 5.60 -30.29
CA VAL A 74 -21.81 5.72 -29.46
C VAL A 74 -22.24 6.34 -28.14
N ALA A 75 -21.91 5.71 -27.01
CA ALA A 75 -22.13 6.31 -25.70
C ALA A 75 -21.36 7.64 -25.61
N GLY A 76 -21.80 8.54 -24.72
CA GLY A 76 -21.09 9.82 -24.50
C GLY A 76 -19.64 9.63 -24.03
N SER A 77 -18.95 10.74 -23.79
CA SER A 77 -17.68 10.75 -23.06
C SER A 77 -17.95 10.90 -21.54
N GLY A 78 -17.04 10.40 -20.70
CA GLY A 78 -17.07 10.68 -19.26
C GLY A 78 -17.49 9.52 -18.33
N GLN A 79 -17.85 8.35 -18.89
CA GLN A 79 -18.12 7.10 -18.17
C GLN A 79 -16.86 6.25 -17.99
N GLY A 80 -16.93 5.31 -17.05
CA GLY A 80 -15.84 4.44 -16.65
C GLY A 80 -14.72 5.18 -15.90
N GLU A 81 -13.57 4.52 -15.82
CA GLU A 81 -12.33 5.05 -15.27
C GLU A 81 -11.54 5.79 -16.35
N ILE A 82 -11.31 7.08 -16.12
CA ILE A 82 -10.57 7.98 -16.99
C ILE A 82 -9.25 8.31 -16.28
N PRO A 83 -8.09 7.92 -16.82
CA PRO A 83 -6.81 7.95 -16.09
C PRO A 83 -6.38 9.32 -15.55
N TRP A 84 -6.81 10.42 -16.18
CA TRP A 84 -6.43 11.78 -15.78
C TRP A 84 -7.52 12.53 -14.99
N ASN A 85 -8.66 11.89 -14.70
CA ASN A 85 -9.71 12.50 -13.89
C ASN A 85 -9.52 12.18 -12.40
N THR A 86 -9.97 13.09 -11.55
CA THR A 86 -9.99 12.89 -10.09
C THR A 86 -11.28 12.24 -9.63
N TYR A 87 -11.20 11.35 -8.64
CA TYR A 87 -12.34 10.63 -8.07
C TYR A 87 -12.36 10.73 -6.54
N THR A 88 -13.56 10.86 -5.95
CA THR A 88 -13.77 10.49 -4.54
C THR A 88 -14.27 9.05 -4.48
N SER A 89 -13.81 8.26 -3.51
CA SER A 89 -14.15 6.83 -3.41
C SER A 89 -14.63 6.45 -2.02
N VAL A 90 -15.57 5.50 -1.96
CA VAL A 90 -16.13 4.96 -0.73
C VAL A 90 -16.32 3.45 -0.89
N ARG A 91 -15.60 2.66 -0.09
CA ARG A 91 -15.74 1.19 -0.06
C ARG A 91 -17.05 0.81 0.64
N LEU A 92 -17.86 -0.02 0.00
CA LEU A 92 -19.14 -0.49 0.55
C LEU A 92 -18.97 -1.82 1.28
N HIS A 93 -18.26 -2.76 0.67
CA HIS A 93 -17.78 -4.02 1.27
C HIS A 93 -16.49 -4.45 0.57
N ASP A 94 -15.91 -5.60 0.93
CA ASP A 94 -14.68 -6.16 0.36
C ASP A 94 -14.59 -6.36 -1.16
N ALA A 95 -15.73 -6.36 -1.86
CA ALA A 95 -15.79 -6.56 -3.30
C ALA A 95 -16.45 -5.40 -4.06
N LEU A 96 -16.84 -4.29 -3.40
CA LEU A 96 -17.58 -3.19 -4.04
C LEU A 96 -17.13 -1.82 -3.55
N VAL A 97 -16.75 -0.95 -4.49
CA VAL A 97 -16.42 0.46 -4.24
C VAL A 97 -17.31 1.38 -5.08
N ALA A 98 -17.78 2.46 -4.47
CA ALA A 98 -18.44 3.57 -5.15
C ALA A 98 -17.44 4.69 -5.40
N LYS A 99 -17.30 5.13 -6.65
CA LYS A 99 -16.43 6.25 -7.06
C LYS A 99 -17.27 7.33 -7.72
N VAL A 100 -16.98 8.60 -7.44
CA VAL A 100 -17.59 9.75 -8.11
C VAL A 100 -16.51 10.49 -8.89
N ASN A 101 -16.65 10.55 -10.21
CA ASN A 101 -15.75 11.35 -11.06
C ASN A 101 -16.01 12.83 -10.81
N LEU A 102 -15.02 13.57 -10.33
CA LEU A 102 -15.20 14.96 -9.93
C LEU A 102 -15.41 15.90 -11.11
N ALA A 103 -14.98 15.56 -12.33
CA ALA A 103 -15.22 16.39 -13.51
C ALA A 103 -16.58 16.09 -14.17
N THR A 104 -16.96 14.81 -14.28
CA THR A 104 -18.14 14.38 -15.03
C THR A 104 -19.37 14.16 -14.17
N GLY A 105 -19.17 13.92 -12.87
CA GLY A 105 -20.19 13.50 -11.91
C GLY A 105 -20.70 12.08 -12.09
N ASN A 106 -20.04 11.26 -12.90
CA ASN A 106 -20.39 9.85 -13.07
C ASN A 106 -20.21 9.09 -11.75
N LEU A 107 -21.26 8.37 -11.32
CA LEU A 107 -21.15 7.33 -10.32
C LEU A 107 -20.60 6.08 -11.00
N LEU A 108 -19.42 5.64 -10.58
CA LEU A 108 -18.86 4.34 -10.92
C LEU A 108 -18.98 3.39 -9.72
N LEU A 109 -19.86 2.39 -9.79
CA LEU A 109 -19.83 1.28 -8.82
C LEU A 109 -18.99 0.17 -9.41
N ALA A 110 -17.77 -0.02 -8.90
CA ALA A 110 -16.84 -1.03 -9.39
C ALA A 110 -16.80 -2.22 -8.42
N ALA A 111 -17.00 -3.43 -8.94
CA ALA A 111 -17.01 -4.66 -8.17
C ALA A 111 -16.15 -5.77 -8.79
N THR A 112 -15.58 -6.61 -7.93
CA THR A 112 -14.98 -7.90 -8.31
C THR A 112 -15.89 -9.01 -7.82
N ASP A 113 -16.60 -9.66 -8.74
CA ASP A 113 -17.59 -10.68 -8.41
C ASP A 113 -16.93 -12.08 -8.29
N LEU A 114 -15.89 -12.38 -9.09
CA LEU A 114 -15.08 -13.61 -8.98
C LEU A 114 -13.61 -13.30 -9.30
N ASP A 115 -12.69 -13.87 -8.51
CA ASP A 115 -11.25 -13.81 -8.76
C ASP A 115 -10.68 -15.24 -8.72
N LEU A 116 -9.91 -15.60 -9.75
CA LEU A 116 -9.12 -16.83 -9.75
C LEU A 116 -7.69 -16.49 -10.04
N ALA A 117 -6.78 -17.09 -9.28
CA ALA A 117 -5.37 -17.03 -9.59
C ALA A 117 -5.17 -17.56 -11.02
N ALA A 118 -4.41 -16.83 -11.81
CA ALA A 118 -4.07 -17.18 -13.18
C ALA A 118 -2.58 -16.90 -13.39
N VAL A 119 -2.02 -17.47 -14.47
CA VAL A 119 -0.62 -17.29 -14.81
C VAL A 119 -0.51 -16.22 -15.87
N GLY A 120 0.20 -15.13 -15.56
CA GLY A 120 0.25 -13.93 -16.39
C GLY A 120 -0.90 -12.98 -16.08
N GLN A 121 -1.97 -13.01 -16.89
CA GLN A 121 -3.13 -12.12 -16.78
C GLN A 121 -4.11 -12.61 -15.71
N ARG A 122 -4.58 -11.72 -14.82
CA ARG A 122 -5.60 -12.04 -13.81
C ARG A 122 -6.91 -12.49 -14.49
N LEU A 123 -7.47 -13.60 -14.02
CA LEU A 123 -8.78 -14.09 -14.45
C LEU A 123 -9.83 -13.60 -13.45
N GLN A 124 -10.31 -12.37 -13.68
CA GLN A 124 -11.21 -11.68 -12.76
C GLN A 124 -12.49 -11.24 -13.46
N LEU A 125 -13.64 -11.62 -12.92
CA LEU A 125 -14.93 -11.09 -13.36
C LEU A 125 -15.24 -9.82 -12.59
N THR A 126 -15.03 -8.69 -13.26
CA THR A 126 -15.41 -7.38 -12.75
C THR A 126 -16.74 -6.91 -13.31
N ARG A 127 -17.39 -6.02 -12.57
CA ARG A 127 -18.65 -5.39 -12.97
C ARG A 127 -18.64 -3.92 -12.58
N SER A 128 -19.11 -3.06 -13.49
CA SER A 128 -19.13 -1.61 -13.31
C SER A 128 -20.52 -1.03 -13.58
N PHE A 129 -21.06 -0.21 -12.68
CA PHE A 129 -22.22 0.64 -12.97
C PHE A 129 -21.76 2.04 -13.35
N ASN A 130 -22.35 2.66 -14.36
CA ASN A 130 -22.15 4.07 -14.70
C ASN A 130 -23.48 4.83 -14.68
N SER A 131 -23.56 5.95 -13.95
CA SER A 131 -24.76 6.79 -13.94
C SER A 131 -24.91 7.66 -15.19
N THR A 132 -23.80 7.99 -15.87
CA THR A 132 -23.81 8.67 -17.16
C THR A 132 -24.02 7.66 -18.31
N ALA A 133 -24.07 8.12 -19.56
CA ALA A 133 -24.27 7.23 -20.71
C ALA A 133 -23.26 6.06 -20.72
N SER A 134 -23.76 4.83 -20.60
CA SER A 134 -22.97 3.60 -20.51
C SER A 134 -23.03 2.81 -21.82
N PRO A 135 -21.98 2.04 -22.17
CA PRO A 135 -22.10 1.01 -23.20
C PRO A 135 -23.18 -0.01 -22.84
N SER A 136 -23.75 -0.65 -23.88
CA SER A 136 -24.68 -1.77 -23.75
C SER A 136 -23.93 -3.04 -23.39
N GLY A 137 -24.47 -3.84 -22.47
CA GLY A 137 -23.90 -5.14 -22.11
C GLY A 137 -24.93 -6.11 -21.51
N PRO A 138 -24.52 -7.35 -21.19
CA PRO A 138 -25.38 -8.42 -20.73
C PRO A 138 -26.07 -8.15 -19.38
N LEU A 139 -25.49 -7.26 -18.57
CA LEU A 139 -25.98 -6.95 -17.23
C LEU A 139 -27.02 -5.81 -17.22
N GLY A 140 -27.47 -5.35 -18.38
CA GLY A 140 -28.56 -4.40 -18.50
C GLY A 140 -28.14 -2.94 -18.24
N HIS A 141 -29.11 -2.10 -17.90
CA HIS A 141 -28.92 -0.64 -17.94
C HIS A 141 -27.85 -0.14 -16.96
N GLY A 142 -26.85 0.55 -17.49
CA GLY A 142 -25.75 1.16 -16.74
C GLY A 142 -24.68 0.17 -16.28
N TRP A 143 -24.94 -1.14 -16.35
CA TRP A 143 -24.02 -2.18 -15.88
C TRP A 143 -23.20 -2.77 -17.02
N PHE A 144 -21.90 -2.90 -16.78
CA PHE A 144 -20.94 -3.44 -17.73
C PHE A 144 -20.11 -4.55 -17.07
N ALA A 145 -19.91 -5.67 -17.77
CA ALA A 145 -19.08 -6.77 -17.30
C ALA A 145 -17.68 -6.66 -17.93
N GLY A 146 -16.62 -6.85 -17.15
CA GLY A 146 -15.24 -6.58 -17.57
C GLY A 146 -14.75 -7.36 -18.79
N PHE A 147 -15.33 -8.53 -19.12
CA PHE A 147 -15.01 -9.30 -20.33
C PHE A 147 -15.97 -9.07 -21.51
N ASP A 148 -16.98 -8.21 -21.35
CA ASP A 148 -17.88 -7.83 -22.45
C ASP A 148 -17.33 -6.67 -23.30
N ARG A 149 -16.04 -6.35 -23.19
CA ARG A 149 -15.34 -5.30 -23.99
C ARG A 149 -15.60 -5.46 -25.48
N TYR A 150 -15.77 -4.33 -26.16
CA TYR A 150 -16.01 -4.34 -27.60
C TYR A 150 -15.59 -3.05 -28.30
N LEU A 151 -15.46 -3.16 -29.62
CA LEU A 151 -15.18 -2.08 -30.56
C LEU A 151 -16.43 -1.72 -31.36
N VAL A 152 -16.61 -0.43 -31.62
CA VAL A 152 -17.59 0.11 -32.57
C VAL A 152 -16.85 0.94 -33.60
N SER A 153 -17.01 0.63 -34.88
CA SER A 153 -16.40 1.37 -35.98
C SER A 153 -17.39 2.31 -36.67
N SER A 154 -16.89 3.46 -37.10
CA SER A 154 -17.57 4.43 -37.96
C SER A 154 -16.75 4.67 -39.23
N ALA A 155 -17.22 5.57 -40.11
CA ALA A 155 -16.49 5.94 -41.31
C ALA A 155 -15.15 6.67 -41.02
N THR A 156 -15.02 7.28 -39.83
CA THR A 156 -13.89 8.18 -39.50
C THR A 156 -13.16 7.81 -38.21
N SER A 157 -13.68 6.88 -37.42
CA SER A 157 -13.10 6.50 -36.13
C SER A 157 -13.52 5.11 -35.66
N VAL A 158 -12.78 4.56 -34.70
CA VAL A 158 -13.16 3.37 -33.92
C VAL A 158 -13.20 3.74 -32.45
N VAL A 159 -14.19 3.23 -31.72
CA VAL A 159 -14.32 3.40 -30.26
C VAL A 159 -14.15 2.04 -29.60
N ALA A 160 -13.23 1.92 -28.65
CA ALA A 160 -13.05 0.76 -27.78
C ALA A 160 -13.68 1.02 -26.42
N TYR A 161 -14.53 0.11 -25.95
CA TYR A 161 -15.02 0.13 -24.58
C TYR A 161 -14.14 -0.77 -23.70
N GLY A 162 -13.47 -0.15 -22.73
CA GLY A 162 -12.58 -0.83 -21.80
C GLY A 162 -13.31 -1.49 -20.63
N GLN A 163 -12.56 -1.95 -19.63
CA GLN A 163 -13.04 -2.85 -18.57
C GLN A 163 -14.19 -2.26 -17.73
N SER A 164 -14.18 -0.95 -17.51
CA SER A 164 -15.17 -0.23 -16.70
C SER A 164 -16.26 0.44 -17.56
N GLY A 165 -16.22 0.22 -18.88
CA GLY A 165 -17.11 0.82 -19.86
C GLY A 165 -16.62 2.18 -20.39
N GLU A 166 -15.41 2.61 -20.04
CA GLU A 166 -14.76 3.81 -20.57
C GLU A 166 -14.59 3.73 -22.08
N ALA A 167 -14.83 4.84 -22.79
CA ALA A 167 -14.75 4.89 -24.25
C ALA A 167 -13.44 5.52 -24.72
N VAL A 168 -12.63 4.73 -25.45
CA VAL A 168 -11.37 5.18 -26.05
C VAL A 168 -11.55 5.33 -27.55
N THR A 169 -11.37 6.55 -28.07
CA THR A 169 -11.62 6.86 -29.49
C THR A 169 -10.32 6.95 -30.30
N PHE A 170 -10.30 6.28 -31.45
CA PHE A 170 -9.18 6.23 -32.40
C PHE A 170 -9.61 6.83 -33.73
N GLY A 171 -9.04 7.98 -34.11
CA GLY A 171 -9.27 8.59 -35.42
C GLY A 171 -8.58 7.81 -36.54
N ALA A 172 -9.24 7.64 -37.68
CA ALA A 172 -8.65 6.99 -38.86
C ALA A 172 -7.70 7.95 -39.61
N ASN A 173 -6.52 7.46 -39.97
CA ASN A 173 -5.58 8.15 -40.86
C ASN A 173 -5.88 7.82 -42.33
N ALA A 174 -5.41 8.66 -43.24
CA ALA A 174 -5.62 8.49 -44.68
C ALA A 174 -4.98 7.21 -45.26
N ASP A 175 -3.98 6.65 -44.57
CA ASP A 175 -3.27 5.42 -44.94
C ASP A 175 -3.94 4.14 -44.38
N GLY A 176 -5.08 4.27 -43.70
CA GLY A 176 -5.80 3.15 -43.09
C GLY A 176 -5.29 2.73 -41.71
N THR A 177 -4.30 3.45 -41.14
CA THR A 177 -3.88 3.30 -39.74
C THR A 177 -4.75 4.14 -38.80
N TYR A 178 -4.53 4.02 -37.49
CA TYR A 178 -5.27 4.77 -36.48
C TYR A 178 -4.35 5.65 -35.65
N GLN A 179 -4.85 6.81 -35.27
CA GLN A 179 -4.19 7.69 -34.31
C GLN A 179 -4.07 6.99 -32.95
N VAL A 180 -2.98 7.23 -32.24
CA VAL A 180 -2.84 6.79 -30.84
C VAL A 180 -3.86 7.55 -30.01
N ALA A 181 -4.56 6.85 -29.11
CA ALA A 181 -5.48 7.51 -28.20
C ALA A 181 -4.69 8.34 -27.18
N THR A 182 -4.83 9.66 -27.26
CA THR A 182 -4.22 10.62 -26.35
C THR A 182 -4.57 10.26 -24.89
N GLY A 183 -3.57 10.22 -24.01
CA GLY A 183 -3.73 9.94 -22.57
C GLY A 183 -3.97 8.49 -22.15
N TYR A 184 -4.39 7.59 -23.05
CA TYR A 184 -4.69 6.19 -22.69
C TYR A 184 -3.51 5.22 -22.92
N ASP A 185 -2.43 5.67 -23.55
CA ASP A 185 -1.23 4.86 -23.89
C ASP A 185 -1.55 3.53 -24.62
N VAL A 186 -2.54 3.57 -25.49
CA VAL A 186 -2.98 2.43 -26.31
C VAL A 186 -2.92 2.75 -27.80
N SER A 187 -2.63 1.73 -28.59
CA SER A 187 -2.69 1.82 -30.07
C SER A 187 -3.56 0.72 -30.65
N LEU A 188 -4.32 1.07 -31.69
CA LEU A 188 -5.25 0.17 -32.37
C LEU A 188 -4.72 -0.23 -33.75
N THR A 189 -4.81 -1.52 -34.05
CA THR A 189 -4.46 -2.09 -35.36
C THR A 189 -5.63 -2.90 -35.91
N HIS A 190 -5.97 -2.70 -37.18
CA HIS A 190 -6.87 -3.59 -37.93
C HIS A 190 -6.04 -4.62 -38.68
N ASN A 191 -6.25 -5.91 -38.39
CA ASN A 191 -5.42 -6.99 -38.88
C ASN A 191 -5.95 -7.58 -40.20
N ALA A 192 -5.07 -8.25 -40.95
CA ALA A 192 -5.47 -9.09 -42.06
C ALA A 192 -6.41 -10.20 -41.55
N GLY A 193 -7.57 -10.38 -42.20
CA GLY A 193 -8.63 -11.30 -41.75
C GLY A 193 -9.75 -10.65 -40.93
N GLY A 194 -9.70 -9.33 -40.72
CA GLY A 194 -10.81 -8.55 -40.16
C GLY A 194 -10.85 -8.46 -38.64
N THR A 195 -9.87 -9.02 -37.92
CA THR A 195 -9.73 -8.88 -36.47
C THR A 195 -9.07 -7.54 -36.10
N TRP A 196 -9.15 -7.16 -34.84
CA TRP A 196 -8.53 -5.95 -34.31
C TRP A 196 -7.62 -6.26 -33.14
N THR A 197 -6.58 -5.46 -32.95
CA THR A 197 -5.68 -5.56 -31.80
C THR A 197 -5.53 -4.19 -31.14
N LEU A 198 -5.87 -4.12 -29.87
CA LEU A 198 -5.57 -3.00 -28.99
C LEU A 198 -4.32 -3.35 -28.18
N LEU A 199 -3.23 -2.62 -28.40
CA LEU A 199 -1.97 -2.78 -27.66
C LEU A 199 -1.88 -1.73 -26.55
N HIS A 200 -1.78 -2.20 -25.31
CA HIS A 200 -1.40 -1.42 -24.14
C HIS A 200 0.12 -1.23 -24.13
N ARG A 201 0.59 0.00 -24.38
CA ARG A 201 2.02 0.27 -24.62
C ARG A 201 2.85 0.38 -23.33
N LYS A 202 2.18 0.50 -22.19
CA LYS A 202 2.82 0.51 -20.87
C LYS A 202 3.36 -0.87 -20.49
N ASP A 203 2.60 -1.93 -20.76
CA ASP A 203 2.92 -3.28 -20.31
C ASP A 203 3.03 -4.32 -21.44
N GLY A 204 2.71 -3.94 -22.68
CA GLY A 204 2.76 -4.83 -23.85
C GLY A 204 1.55 -5.76 -23.98
N THR A 205 0.55 -5.64 -23.11
CA THR A 205 -0.67 -6.46 -23.15
C THR A 205 -1.48 -6.14 -24.42
N LYS A 206 -2.02 -7.17 -25.05
CA LYS A 206 -2.78 -7.09 -26.30
C LYS A 206 -4.17 -7.65 -26.10
N GLU A 207 -5.17 -6.83 -26.38
CA GLU A 207 -6.54 -7.30 -26.52
C GLU A 207 -6.83 -7.55 -28.00
N THR A 208 -7.29 -8.74 -28.33
CA THR A 208 -7.69 -9.11 -29.69
C THR A 208 -9.20 -9.20 -29.77
N TYR A 209 -9.77 -8.51 -30.75
CA TYR A 209 -11.20 -8.49 -31.03
C TYR A 209 -11.48 -9.18 -32.36
N ASN A 210 -12.60 -9.91 -32.43
CA ASN A 210 -13.02 -10.59 -33.65
C ASN A 210 -13.56 -9.61 -34.71
N ALA A 211 -13.98 -10.14 -35.87
CA ALA A 211 -14.52 -9.32 -36.95
C ALA A 211 -15.84 -8.60 -36.64
N SER A 212 -16.59 -9.02 -35.62
CA SER A 212 -17.77 -8.29 -35.12
C SER A 212 -17.43 -7.28 -34.01
N GLY A 213 -16.15 -7.13 -33.66
CA GLY A 213 -15.67 -6.18 -32.65
C GLY A 213 -15.81 -6.67 -31.22
N SER A 214 -16.12 -7.95 -30.96
CA SER A 214 -16.17 -8.49 -29.60
C SER A 214 -14.79 -8.98 -29.14
N LEU A 215 -14.47 -8.80 -27.85
CA LEU A 215 -13.25 -9.32 -27.24
C LEU A 215 -13.17 -10.84 -27.42
N ALA A 216 -12.02 -11.30 -27.93
CA ALA A 216 -11.73 -12.71 -28.21
C ALA A 216 -10.55 -13.22 -27.36
N SER A 217 -9.55 -12.38 -27.10
CA SER A 217 -8.46 -12.74 -26.18
C SER A 217 -7.79 -11.53 -25.56
N ILE A 218 -7.21 -11.72 -24.38
CA ILE A 218 -6.27 -10.81 -23.73
C ILE A 218 -4.95 -11.56 -23.62
N THR A 219 -3.88 -11.04 -24.20
CA THR A 219 -2.59 -11.73 -24.29
C THR A 219 -1.48 -10.84 -23.75
N ASP A 220 -0.71 -11.33 -22.79
CA ASP A 220 0.42 -10.59 -22.26
C ASP A 220 1.63 -10.59 -23.22
N ARG A 221 2.71 -9.91 -22.81
CA ARG A 221 3.95 -9.83 -23.61
C ARG A 221 4.69 -11.17 -23.79
N ASN A 222 4.41 -12.15 -22.93
CA ASN A 222 5.01 -13.49 -22.90
C ASN A 222 4.14 -14.56 -23.59
N GLY A 223 2.99 -14.17 -24.14
CA GLY A 223 2.07 -15.04 -24.87
C GLY A 223 1.03 -15.76 -24.01
N ASP A 224 0.95 -15.44 -22.71
CA ASP A 224 -0.10 -15.92 -21.81
C ASP A 224 -1.42 -15.30 -22.24
N ALA A 225 -2.46 -16.10 -22.44
CA ALA A 225 -3.71 -15.62 -23.00
C ALA A 225 -4.93 -16.05 -22.19
N VAL A 226 -5.79 -15.08 -21.87
CA VAL A 226 -7.18 -15.34 -21.46
C VAL A 226 -8.04 -15.30 -22.73
N ASN A 227 -8.59 -16.45 -23.12
CA ASN A 227 -9.48 -16.57 -24.26
C ASN A 227 -10.92 -16.32 -23.83
N VAL A 228 -11.65 -15.49 -24.59
CA VAL A 228 -13.04 -15.12 -24.31
C VAL A 228 -13.95 -15.65 -25.41
N ALA A 229 -14.80 -16.62 -25.07
CA ALA A 229 -15.79 -17.20 -25.95
C ALA A 229 -17.19 -16.66 -25.61
N GLN A 230 -17.83 -15.98 -26.54
CA GLN A 230 -19.18 -15.43 -26.35
C GLN A 230 -20.25 -16.53 -26.46
N HIS A 231 -21.24 -16.50 -25.58
CA HIS A 231 -22.46 -17.30 -25.71
C HIS A 231 -23.47 -16.56 -26.57
N THR A 232 -24.19 -17.29 -27.42
CA THR A 232 -25.23 -16.70 -28.26
C THR A 232 -26.51 -17.51 -28.23
N ASP A 233 -27.66 -16.82 -28.32
CA ASP A 233 -28.94 -17.45 -28.56
C ASP A 233 -29.12 -17.88 -30.02
N THR A 234 -30.26 -18.50 -30.35
CA THR A 234 -30.59 -18.95 -31.71
C THR A 234 -30.71 -17.81 -32.73
N ASN A 235 -30.86 -16.56 -32.27
CA ASN A 235 -30.94 -15.36 -33.09
C ASN A 235 -29.57 -14.65 -33.20
N GLY A 236 -28.53 -15.20 -32.57
CA GLY A 236 -27.18 -14.63 -32.53
C GLY A 236 -27.00 -13.49 -31.53
N SER A 237 -27.94 -13.28 -30.60
CA SER A 237 -27.81 -12.31 -29.50
C SER A 237 -26.86 -12.84 -28.44
N ILE A 238 -25.99 -11.99 -27.89
CA ILE A 238 -25.02 -12.38 -26.86
C ILE A 238 -25.74 -12.66 -25.52
N THR A 239 -25.54 -13.86 -24.96
CA THR A 239 -26.15 -14.34 -23.71
C THR A 239 -25.12 -14.64 -22.62
N GLY A 240 -23.96 -13.98 -22.69
CA GLY A 240 -22.85 -14.10 -21.75
C GLY A 240 -21.55 -14.52 -22.44
N PHE A 241 -20.56 -14.95 -21.65
CA PHE A 241 -19.26 -15.37 -22.15
C PHE A 241 -18.59 -16.37 -21.21
N ARG A 242 -17.59 -17.08 -21.74
CA ARG A 242 -16.63 -17.87 -20.98
C ARG A 242 -15.22 -17.34 -21.21
N ALA A 243 -14.57 -16.87 -20.14
CA ALA A 243 -13.17 -16.52 -20.10
C ALA A 243 -12.35 -17.71 -19.58
N THR A 244 -11.31 -18.12 -20.31
CA THR A 244 -10.45 -19.26 -19.95
C THR A 244 -8.99 -18.85 -20.03
N ASP A 245 -8.25 -18.95 -18.93
CA ASP A 245 -6.80 -18.85 -18.97
C ASP A 245 -6.22 -20.06 -19.69
N ALA A 246 -5.59 -19.82 -20.84
CA ALA A 246 -5.07 -20.87 -21.72
C ALA A 246 -3.97 -21.70 -21.07
N ARG A 247 -3.26 -21.13 -20.08
CA ARG A 247 -2.13 -21.77 -19.41
C ARG A 247 -2.59 -22.65 -18.25
N SER A 248 -3.30 -22.09 -17.27
CA SER A 248 -3.79 -22.89 -16.13
C SER A 248 -5.00 -23.79 -16.47
N GLY A 249 -5.76 -23.43 -17.52
CA GLY A 249 -7.04 -24.07 -17.85
C GLY A 249 -8.21 -23.65 -16.94
N ARG A 250 -7.98 -22.74 -15.99
CA ARG A 250 -9.02 -22.16 -15.13
C ARG A 250 -9.94 -21.26 -15.96
N TRP A 251 -11.19 -21.17 -15.57
CA TRP A 251 -12.19 -20.44 -16.33
C TRP A 251 -13.27 -19.80 -15.45
N ILE A 252 -13.87 -18.73 -15.97
CA ILE A 252 -15.09 -18.10 -15.47
C ILE A 252 -16.12 -18.10 -16.61
N ASP A 253 -17.33 -18.53 -16.31
CA ASP A 253 -18.44 -18.68 -17.27
C ASP A 253 -19.68 -17.94 -16.79
N LEU A 254 -20.04 -16.85 -17.46
CA LEU A 254 -21.23 -16.03 -17.20
C LEU A 254 -22.32 -16.41 -18.22
N THR A 255 -23.47 -16.88 -17.72
CA THR A 255 -24.58 -17.35 -18.56
C THR A 255 -25.94 -16.87 -18.03
N ALA A 256 -26.90 -16.67 -18.95
CA ALA A 256 -28.30 -16.54 -18.59
C ALA A 256 -28.85 -17.91 -18.13
N THR A 257 -29.49 -17.97 -16.95
CA THR A 257 -30.00 -19.22 -16.34
C THR A 257 -31.52 -19.27 -16.23
N GLY A 258 -32.20 -18.16 -16.49
CA GLY A 258 -33.66 -18.02 -16.49
C GLY A 258 -34.06 -16.71 -17.15
N THR A 259 -35.36 -16.39 -17.13
CA THR A 259 -35.88 -15.17 -17.79
C THR A 259 -35.29 -13.89 -17.19
N ASN A 260 -35.07 -13.86 -15.87
CA ASN A 260 -34.58 -12.68 -15.13
C ASN A 260 -33.38 -13.02 -14.23
N THR A 261 -32.62 -14.07 -14.55
CA THR A 261 -31.50 -14.53 -13.72
C THR A 261 -30.30 -14.91 -14.55
N TRP A 262 -29.14 -14.40 -14.17
CA TRP A 262 -27.85 -14.78 -14.72
C TRP A 262 -26.97 -15.35 -13.63
N LYS A 263 -25.98 -16.15 -14.04
CA LYS A 263 -25.06 -16.81 -13.13
C LYS A 263 -23.66 -16.82 -13.71
N ALA A 264 -22.69 -16.36 -12.92
CA ALA A 264 -21.28 -16.63 -13.15
C ALA A 264 -20.89 -17.88 -12.36
N THR A 265 -20.13 -18.77 -12.99
CA THR A 265 -19.56 -19.96 -12.35
C THR A 265 -18.08 -20.03 -12.69
N ASP A 266 -17.24 -20.39 -11.72
CA ASP A 266 -15.82 -20.63 -11.99
C ASP A 266 -15.48 -22.12 -12.14
N SER A 267 -14.22 -22.40 -12.50
CA SER A 267 -13.71 -23.77 -12.66
C SER A 267 -13.69 -24.61 -11.39
N THR A 268 -13.90 -24.01 -10.21
CA THR A 268 -14.03 -24.71 -8.93
C THR A 268 -15.49 -25.00 -8.54
N GLY A 269 -16.44 -24.37 -9.24
CA GLY A 269 -17.87 -24.48 -8.99
C GLY A 269 -18.43 -23.41 -8.04
N ARG A 270 -17.65 -22.39 -7.67
CA ARG A 270 -18.18 -21.20 -6.99
C ARG A 270 -19.07 -20.41 -7.93
N THR A 271 -20.06 -19.71 -7.38
CA THR A 271 -21.08 -19.08 -8.19
C THR A 271 -21.48 -17.72 -7.67
N VAL A 272 -21.66 -16.76 -8.57
CA VAL A 272 -22.31 -15.47 -8.31
C VAL A 272 -23.59 -15.42 -9.13
N SER A 273 -24.69 -14.96 -8.53
CA SER A 273 -25.99 -14.86 -9.20
C SER A 273 -26.44 -13.41 -9.30
N TYR A 274 -27.05 -13.08 -10.44
CA TYR A 274 -27.57 -11.74 -10.74
C TYR A 274 -29.07 -11.85 -11.00
N ALA A 275 -29.87 -11.13 -10.21
CA ALA A 275 -31.31 -11.07 -10.36
C ALA A 275 -31.72 -9.73 -10.98
N PHE A 276 -32.57 -9.77 -12.00
CA PHE A 276 -32.97 -8.60 -12.78
C PHE A 276 -34.44 -8.23 -12.60
N SER A 277 -34.77 -6.95 -12.85
CA SER A 277 -36.15 -6.44 -12.81
C SER A 277 -37.07 -7.01 -13.90
N GLY A 278 -36.53 -7.51 -15.01
CA GLY A 278 -37.25 -8.05 -16.17
C GLY A 278 -36.32 -8.38 -17.34
N PRO A 279 -36.84 -8.91 -18.47
CA PRO A 279 -36.05 -9.25 -19.65
C PRO A 279 -35.76 -8.03 -20.55
N ASP A 280 -36.69 -7.08 -20.65
CA ASP A 280 -36.56 -5.83 -21.40
C ASP A 280 -36.31 -4.67 -20.41
N SER A 281 -35.27 -3.85 -20.63
CA SER A 281 -34.85 -2.80 -19.69
C SER A 281 -34.41 -3.31 -18.30
N ALA A 282 -33.82 -4.51 -18.28
CA ALA A 282 -33.30 -5.20 -17.10
C ALA A 282 -32.35 -4.32 -16.27
N GLN A 283 -32.64 -4.18 -14.97
CA GLN A 283 -31.76 -3.59 -13.96
C GLN A 283 -31.33 -4.68 -13.00
N VAL A 284 -30.06 -4.67 -12.58
CA VAL A 284 -29.56 -5.60 -11.55
C VAL A 284 -30.16 -5.22 -10.20
N LEU A 285 -31.12 -6.00 -9.69
CA LEU A 285 -31.75 -5.76 -8.39
C LEU A 285 -30.92 -6.34 -7.24
N THR A 286 -30.33 -7.51 -7.47
CA THR A 286 -29.54 -8.21 -6.46
C THR A 286 -28.36 -8.89 -7.14
N VAL A 287 -27.20 -8.78 -6.50
CA VAL A 287 -26.04 -9.65 -6.77
C VAL A 287 -25.79 -10.46 -5.52
N THR A 288 -25.81 -11.79 -5.68
CA THR A 288 -25.59 -12.73 -4.60
C THR A 288 -24.23 -13.37 -4.81
N ASP A 289 -23.34 -13.13 -3.87
CA ASP A 289 -21.94 -13.53 -3.94
C ASP A 289 -21.72 -15.05 -3.77
N THR A 290 -20.46 -15.47 -3.68
CA THR A 290 -20.09 -16.89 -3.61
C THR A 290 -20.45 -17.58 -2.29
N GLU A 291 -20.75 -16.82 -1.24
CA GLU A 291 -21.23 -17.31 0.06
C GLU A 291 -22.74 -17.21 0.23
N ASN A 292 -23.46 -16.74 -0.80
CA ASN A 292 -24.89 -16.46 -0.80
C ASN A 292 -25.29 -15.20 -0.03
N HIS A 293 -24.41 -14.23 0.10
CA HIS A 293 -24.73 -12.95 0.69
C HIS A 293 -25.16 -11.94 -0.40
N PRO A 294 -26.35 -11.32 -0.29
CA PRO A 294 -26.89 -10.45 -1.33
C PRO A 294 -26.55 -8.97 -1.11
N THR A 295 -26.00 -8.33 -2.15
CA THR A 295 -26.00 -6.87 -2.28
C THR A 295 -27.21 -6.43 -3.11
N VAL A 296 -28.02 -5.53 -2.56
CA VAL A 296 -29.31 -5.09 -3.14
C VAL A 296 -29.22 -3.66 -3.64
N TYR A 297 -29.71 -3.41 -4.85
CA TYR A 297 -29.73 -2.10 -5.49
C TYR A 297 -31.16 -1.59 -5.69
N ALA A 298 -31.38 -0.31 -5.40
CA ALA A 298 -32.62 0.40 -5.71
C ALA A 298 -32.38 1.45 -6.79
N TYR A 299 -33.40 1.70 -7.61
CA TYR A 299 -33.31 2.57 -8.78
C TYR A 299 -34.40 3.65 -8.77
N ASP A 300 -34.11 4.77 -9.42
CA ASP A 300 -35.14 5.74 -9.80
C ASP A 300 -35.77 5.42 -11.17
N SER A 301 -36.75 6.22 -11.59
CA SER A 301 -37.42 6.09 -12.90
C SER A 301 -36.51 6.36 -14.09
N SER A 302 -35.32 6.93 -13.87
CA SER A 302 -34.30 7.19 -14.88
C SER A 302 -33.26 6.06 -14.94
N HIS A 303 -33.51 4.95 -14.26
CA HIS A 303 -32.65 3.79 -14.16
C HIS A 303 -31.29 4.02 -13.48
N ARG A 304 -31.16 5.05 -12.65
CA ARG A 304 -29.95 5.30 -11.87
C ARG A 304 -29.99 4.58 -10.53
N VAL A 305 -28.87 4.03 -10.08
CA VAL A 305 -28.77 3.45 -8.73
C VAL A 305 -28.89 4.57 -7.70
N VAL A 306 -29.95 4.56 -6.89
CA VAL A 306 -30.16 5.54 -5.81
C VAL A 306 -29.83 4.99 -4.43
N LYS A 307 -29.69 3.66 -4.30
CA LYS A 307 -29.28 3.02 -3.06
C LYS A 307 -28.61 1.68 -3.34
N ALA A 308 -27.49 1.42 -2.67
CA ALA A 308 -26.88 0.10 -2.53
C ALA A 308 -26.95 -0.33 -1.07
N THR A 309 -27.38 -1.56 -0.79
CA THR A 309 -27.43 -2.14 0.55
C THR A 309 -26.59 -3.40 0.56
N THR A 310 -25.56 -3.43 1.39
CA THR A 310 -24.65 -4.58 1.55
C THR A 310 -25.35 -5.72 2.30
N PRO A 311 -24.74 -6.92 2.35
CA PRO A 311 -25.31 -8.03 3.10
C PRO A 311 -25.48 -7.79 4.60
N GLU A 312 -24.60 -7.01 5.23
CA GLU A 312 -24.76 -6.57 6.64
C GLU A 312 -25.92 -5.57 6.83
N GLY A 313 -26.60 -5.18 5.75
CA GLY A 313 -27.67 -4.19 5.77
C GLY A 313 -27.16 -2.74 5.82
N ARG A 314 -25.84 -2.53 5.67
CA ARG A 314 -25.25 -1.19 5.57
C ARG A 314 -25.64 -0.58 4.23
N ALA A 315 -26.08 0.67 4.24
CA ALA A 315 -26.67 1.27 3.05
C ALA A 315 -26.00 2.59 2.66
N THR A 316 -25.80 2.76 1.36
CA THR A 316 -25.30 3.99 0.75
C THR A 316 -26.31 4.49 -0.26
N ALA A 317 -26.73 5.75 -0.13
CA ALA A 317 -27.68 6.39 -1.02
C ALA A 317 -26.98 7.42 -1.92
N PHE A 318 -27.52 7.58 -3.12
CA PHE A 318 -27.01 8.48 -4.15
C PHE A 318 -28.12 9.39 -4.65
N THR A 319 -27.81 10.68 -4.80
CA THR A 319 -28.73 11.65 -5.42
C THR A 319 -28.09 12.23 -6.67
N TYR A 320 -28.93 12.73 -7.58
CA TYR A 320 -28.48 13.19 -8.90
C TYR A 320 -29.15 14.48 -9.35
N ASP A 321 -28.44 15.25 -10.18
CA ASP A 321 -29.04 16.31 -10.98
C ASP A 321 -29.71 15.80 -12.26
N SER A 322 -30.30 16.70 -13.04
CA SER A 322 -30.95 16.36 -14.32
C SER A 322 -29.99 15.85 -15.41
N GLY A 323 -28.67 16.02 -15.22
CA GLY A 323 -27.62 15.55 -16.12
C GLY A 323 -27.03 14.19 -15.75
N ASN A 324 -27.64 13.48 -14.77
CA ASN A 324 -27.17 12.21 -14.23
C ASN A 324 -25.84 12.28 -13.46
N ARG A 325 -25.49 13.48 -12.98
CA ARG A 325 -24.32 13.70 -12.14
C ARG A 325 -24.69 13.52 -10.67
N VAL A 326 -23.85 12.85 -9.91
CA VAL A 326 -24.04 12.66 -8.47
C VAL A 326 -24.03 14.01 -7.77
N THR A 327 -25.06 14.32 -6.99
CA THR A 327 -25.13 15.52 -6.14
C THR A 327 -24.90 15.22 -4.67
N SER A 328 -25.07 13.96 -4.26
CA SER A 328 -24.66 13.50 -2.93
C SER A 328 -24.39 12.01 -2.86
N VAL A 329 -23.51 11.64 -1.92
CA VAL A 329 -23.29 10.27 -1.43
C VAL A 329 -23.60 10.27 0.07
N THR A 330 -24.58 9.49 0.50
CA THR A 330 -24.98 9.40 1.91
C THR A 330 -24.72 8.00 2.45
N ARG A 331 -23.82 7.87 3.42
CA ARG A 331 -23.61 6.64 4.21
C ARG A 331 -24.60 6.62 5.36
N ILE A 332 -25.62 5.77 5.26
CA ILE A 332 -26.72 5.69 6.23
C ILE A 332 -26.20 5.11 7.54
N THR A 333 -26.36 5.86 8.64
CA THR A 333 -25.78 5.51 9.95
C THR A 333 -26.73 4.71 10.85
N THR A 334 -27.99 4.52 10.43
CA THR A 334 -28.99 3.75 11.17
C THR A 334 -29.64 2.72 10.25
N ALA A 335 -29.65 1.45 10.66
CA ALA A 335 -30.27 0.37 9.89
C ALA A 335 -31.74 0.70 9.55
N GLY A 336 -32.11 0.55 8.28
CA GLY A 336 -33.45 0.90 7.78
C GLY A 336 -33.76 2.41 7.71
N GLY A 337 -32.83 3.28 8.10
CA GLY A 337 -32.97 4.74 8.03
C GLY A 337 -32.71 5.34 6.64
N SER A 338 -32.73 6.67 6.58
CA SER A 338 -32.43 7.48 5.39
C SER A 338 -31.44 8.63 5.65
N THR A 339 -31.03 8.81 6.91
CA THR A 339 -30.08 9.84 7.33
C THR A 339 -28.71 9.22 7.60
N GLY A 340 -27.66 10.00 7.38
CA GLY A 340 -26.30 9.62 7.71
C GLY A 340 -25.29 10.58 7.10
N LEU A 341 -24.00 10.23 7.19
CA LEU A 341 -22.89 11.06 6.75
C LEU A 341 -23.00 11.32 5.24
N THR A 342 -23.21 12.59 4.87
CA THR A 342 -23.53 13.00 3.50
C THR A 342 -22.42 13.87 2.91
N THR A 343 -21.76 13.39 1.86
CA THR A 343 -20.88 14.21 1.04
C THR A 343 -21.71 14.84 -0.09
N LEU A 344 -21.55 16.14 -0.32
CA LEU A 344 -22.24 16.88 -1.39
C LEU A 344 -21.29 17.21 -2.54
N TYR A 345 -21.86 17.27 -3.75
CA TYR A 345 -21.13 17.63 -4.96
C TYR A 345 -21.90 18.73 -5.70
N ALA A 346 -21.24 19.88 -5.91
CA ALA A 346 -21.79 21.01 -6.64
C ALA A 346 -20.92 21.38 -7.83
N TYR A 347 -21.51 21.38 -9.03
CA TYR A 347 -20.80 21.61 -10.29
C TYR A 347 -21.11 23.01 -10.84
N SER A 348 -20.09 23.76 -11.26
CA SER A 348 -20.27 25.12 -11.80
C SER A 348 -20.58 25.16 -13.31
N ALA A 349 -20.34 24.07 -14.04
CA ALA A 349 -20.48 23.97 -15.48
C ALA A 349 -21.20 22.67 -15.89
N SER A 350 -21.57 22.54 -17.17
CA SER A 350 -22.08 21.29 -17.74
C SER A 350 -21.00 20.20 -17.82
N ASN A 351 -21.39 18.93 -17.87
CA ASN A 351 -20.49 17.81 -18.11
C ASN A 351 -19.63 18.04 -19.37
N GLY A 352 -18.32 17.77 -19.29
CA GLY A 352 -17.37 17.93 -20.39
C GLY A 352 -16.96 19.38 -20.66
N SER A 353 -17.23 20.30 -19.74
CA SER A 353 -16.81 21.71 -19.81
C SER A 353 -15.84 22.03 -18.69
N ALA A 354 -14.93 22.98 -18.92
CA ALA A 354 -14.10 23.51 -17.84
C ALA A 354 -14.98 24.16 -16.76
N GLY A 355 -14.63 23.95 -15.50
CA GLY A 355 -15.44 24.41 -14.38
C GLY A 355 -14.85 23.99 -13.04
N THR A 356 -15.66 24.10 -12.00
CA THR A 356 -15.32 23.67 -10.65
C THR A 356 -16.31 22.65 -10.14
N THR A 357 -15.81 21.77 -9.26
CA THR A 357 -16.60 20.88 -8.43
C THR A 357 -16.26 21.17 -6.98
N THR A 358 -17.24 21.68 -6.23
CA THR A 358 -17.14 21.83 -4.78
C THR A 358 -17.63 20.53 -4.14
N VAL A 359 -16.72 19.88 -3.42
CA VAL A 359 -17.02 18.72 -2.58
C VAL A 359 -17.18 19.21 -1.15
N THR A 360 -18.36 19.02 -0.56
CA THR A 360 -18.61 19.35 0.85
C THR A 360 -18.63 18.06 1.66
N ASP A 361 -17.73 17.92 2.62
CA ASP A 361 -17.69 16.76 3.53
C ASP A 361 -18.91 16.75 4.49
N PRO A 362 -19.16 15.66 5.22
CA PRO A 362 -20.29 15.61 6.14
C PRO A 362 -20.21 16.56 7.35
N ALA A 363 -19.03 17.12 7.63
CA ALA A 363 -18.83 18.15 8.65
C ALA A 363 -19.11 19.57 8.11
N GLY A 364 -19.30 19.74 6.80
CA GLY A 364 -19.64 20.99 6.14
C GLY A 364 -18.43 21.74 5.57
N HIS A 365 -17.25 21.13 5.54
CA HIS A 365 -16.03 21.72 4.99
C HIS A 365 -15.96 21.50 3.48
N ASN A 366 -15.47 22.50 2.74
CA ASN A 366 -15.45 22.49 1.28
C ASN A 366 -14.03 22.27 0.73
N THR A 367 -13.90 21.37 -0.24
CA THR A 367 -12.74 21.28 -1.12
C THR A 367 -13.18 21.59 -2.55
N ILE A 368 -12.50 22.52 -3.23
CA ILE A 368 -12.86 22.98 -4.56
C ILE A 368 -11.86 22.45 -5.58
N TYR A 369 -12.35 21.65 -6.53
CA TYR A 369 -11.57 21.10 -7.63
C TYR A 369 -11.87 21.88 -8.91
N THR A 370 -10.89 22.58 -9.46
CA THR A 370 -10.98 23.24 -10.77
C THR A 370 -10.47 22.28 -11.84
N HIS A 371 -11.26 22.06 -12.88
CA HIS A 371 -10.92 21.17 -14.00
C HIS A 371 -11.07 21.85 -15.36
N ASP A 372 -10.28 21.39 -16.32
CA ASP A 372 -10.39 21.84 -17.72
C ASP A 372 -11.47 21.08 -18.50
N GLY A 373 -11.61 21.37 -19.81
CA GLY A 373 -12.60 20.71 -20.67
C GLY A 373 -12.35 19.23 -20.92
N SER A 374 -11.15 18.72 -20.60
CA SER A 374 -10.80 17.30 -20.67
C SER A 374 -11.04 16.57 -19.34
N GLY A 375 -11.43 17.30 -18.28
CA GLY A 375 -11.67 16.77 -16.94
C GLY A 375 -10.42 16.67 -16.07
N GLN A 376 -9.29 17.25 -16.51
CA GLN A 376 -8.04 17.24 -15.77
C GLN A 376 -8.10 18.25 -14.63
N SER A 377 -7.73 17.83 -13.41
CA SER A 377 -7.65 18.76 -12.28
C SER A 377 -6.48 19.72 -12.47
N THR A 378 -6.78 21.02 -12.52
CA THR A 378 -5.81 22.11 -12.71
C THR A 378 -5.53 22.86 -11.42
N SER A 379 -6.46 22.86 -10.48
CA SER A 379 -6.25 23.40 -9.13
C SER A 379 -7.16 22.74 -8.11
N VAL A 380 -6.64 22.57 -6.90
CA VAL A 380 -7.41 22.10 -5.73
C VAL A 380 -7.21 23.11 -4.61
N GLU A 381 -8.32 23.62 -4.07
CA GLU A 381 -8.35 24.49 -2.89
C GLU A 381 -8.98 23.71 -1.73
N ASP A 382 -8.24 23.59 -0.62
CA ASP A 382 -8.74 22.94 0.59
C ASP A 382 -9.70 23.85 1.39
N ALA A 383 -10.28 23.32 2.46
CA ALA A 383 -11.22 24.06 3.31
C ALA A 383 -10.59 25.23 4.09
N LEU A 384 -9.26 25.31 4.14
CA LEU A 384 -8.52 26.41 4.73
C LEU A 384 -8.09 27.44 3.67
N HIS A 385 -8.57 27.30 2.43
CA HIS A 385 -8.25 28.15 1.28
C HIS A 385 -6.79 28.06 0.81
N HIS A 386 -6.11 26.95 1.09
CA HIS A 386 -4.80 26.68 0.51
C HIS A 386 -4.96 26.03 -0.87
N SER A 387 -4.33 26.63 -1.89
CA SER A 387 -4.48 26.17 -3.28
C SER A 387 -3.21 25.51 -3.80
N ARG A 388 -3.38 24.34 -4.42
CA ARG A 388 -2.35 23.64 -5.21
C ARG A 388 -2.75 23.70 -6.68
N SER A 389 -1.79 23.64 -7.60
CA SER A 389 -2.11 23.66 -9.04
C SER A 389 -1.27 22.69 -9.86
N THR A 390 -1.86 22.20 -10.94
CA THR A 390 -1.27 21.22 -11.86
C THR A 390 -1.43 21.71 -13.29
N THR A 391 -0.39 21.56 -14.11
CA THR A 391 -0.50 21.73 -15.56
C THR A 391 -0.29 20.40 -16.26
N TRP A 392 -0.84 20.28 -17.46
CA TRP A 392 -0.86 19.06 -18.25
C TRP A 392 -0.27 19.31 -19.64
N ASP A 393 0.40 18.31 -20.20
CA ASP A 393 0.87 18.34 -21.58
C ASP A 393 -0.26 17.95 -22.56
N ALA A 394 0.02 18.03 -23.86
CA ALA A 394 -0.95 17.70 -24.91
C ALA A 394 -1.35 16.20 -24.95
N SER A 395 -0.62 15.35 -24.23
CA SER A 395 -0.85 13.91 -24.12
C SER A 395 -1.58 13.54 -22.82
N HIS A 396 -2.06 14.52 -22.04
CA HIS A 396 -2.65 14.36 -20.71
C HIS A 396 -1.70 13.84 -19.63
N ASN A 397 -0.39 14.00 -19.82
CA ASN A 397 0.57 13.76 -18.75
C ASN A 397 0.74 15.01 -17.89
N GLN A 398 0.97 14.83 -16.60
CA GLN A 398 1.22 15.94 -15.69
C GLN A 398 2.56 16.62 -16.03
N ALA A 399 2.53 17.90 -16.38
CA ALA A 399 3.70 18.69 -16.75
C ALA A 399 4.30 19.46 -15.56
N THR A 400 3.47 19.94 -14.64
CA THR A 400 3.93 20.58 -13.38
C THR A 400 3.04 20.24 -12.20
N ALA A 401 3.60 20.29 -10.99
CA ALA A 401 2.88 20.32 -9.73
C ALA A 401 3.38 21.53 -8.94
N THR A 402 2.49 22.45 -8.57
CA THR A 402 2.81 23.61 -7.74
C THR A 402 2.10 23.49 -6.41
N ASP A 403 2.87 23.66 -5.35
CA ASP A 403 2.41 23.52 -3.98
C ASP A 403 1.58 24.74 -3.50
N ALA A 404 1.12 24.66 -2.25
CA ALA A 404 0.30 25.68 -1.62
C ALA A 404 1.08 26.71 -0.78
N LEU A 405 2.42 26.76 -0.86
CA LEU A 405 3.25 27.75 -0.15
C LEU A 405 3.24 29.14 -0.82
N GLY A 406 2.57 29.28 -1.97
CA GLY A 406 2.39 30.57 -2.64
C GLY A 406 1.54 31.55 -1.81
N VAL A 407 1.92 32.83 -1.80
CA VAL A 407 1.19 33.89 -1.09
C VAL A 407 1.03 35.11 -1.99
N GLY A 408 -0.22 35.57 -2.17
CA GLY A 408 -0.53 36.72 -3.01
C GLY A 408 -0.11 36.49 -4.45
N THR A 409 0.86 37.27 -4.95
CA THR A 409 1.40 37.12 -6.32
C THR A 409 2.65 36.24 -6.38
N THR A 410 3.17 35.78 -5.24
CA THR A 410 4.33 34.88 -5.19
C THR A 410 3.84 33.47 -5.49
N PRO A 411 4.29 32.82 -6.59
CA PRO A 411 3.92 31.44 -6.88
C PRO A 411 4.39 30.48 -5.78
N GLY A 412 3.70 29.35 -5.64
CA GLY A 412 4.20 28.22 -4.85
C GLY A 412 5.46 27.59 -5.46
N ASN A 413 6.03 26.61 -4.77
CA ASN A 413 7.16 25.86 -5.27
C ASN A 413 6.68 24.85 -6.33
N THR A 414 7.38 24.79 -7.46
CA THR A 414 6.96 23.99 -8.62
C THR A 414 7.93 22.85 -8.91
N THR A 415 7.40 21.62 -8.91
CA THR A 415 8.04 20.45 -9.51
C THR A 415 7.68 20.38 -11.00
N THR A 416 8.66 20.11 -11.86
CA THR A 416 8.44 20.00 -13.33
C THR A 416 8.74 18.61 -13.84
N PHE A 417 7.89 18.09 -14.73
CA PHE A 417 8.02 16.77 -15.33
C PHE A 417 8.28 16.85 -16.84
N GLY A 418 9.21 16.03 -17.32
CA GLY A 418 9.51 15.88 -18.73
C GLY A 418 8.87 14.62 -19.31
N TRP A 419 8.39 14.70 -20.56
CA TRP A 419 7.73 13.61 -21.27
C TRP A 419 8.20 13.50 -22.73
N SER A 420 8.17 12.29 -23.27
CA SER A 420 8.32 11.99 -24.70
C SER A 420 7.19 11.04 -25.12
N GLY A 421 6.14 11.59 -25.73
CA GLY A 421 4.85 10.90 -25.81
C GLY A 421 4.29 10.70 -24.40
N ASN A 422 3.99 9.46 -24.02
CA ASN A 422 3.57 9.09 -22.65
C ASN A 422 4.74 8.52 -21.80
N ASN A 423 5.97 8.58 -22.31
CA ASN A 423 7.14 8.10 -21.58
C ASN A 423 7.73 9.23 -20.73
N PRO A 424 7.89 9.06 -19.42
CA PRO A 424 8.53 10.06 -18.56
C PRO A 424 10.03 10.17 -18.89
N THR A 425 10.57 11.38 -18.90
CA THR A 425 11.98 11.66 -19.19
C THR A 425 12.68 12.41 -18.07
N SER A 426 11.96 13.16 -17.24
CA SER A 426 12.53 13.82 -16.08
C SER A 426 11.52 14.15 -14.99
N ALA A 427 12.02 14.31 -13.77
CA ALA A 427 11.32 14.94 -12.66
C ALA A 427 12.30 15.86 -11.93
N LYS A 428 12.00 17.16 -11.86
CA LYS A 428 12.87 18.17 -11.26
C LYS A 428 12.15 18.88 -10.11
N LEU A 429 12.74 18.77 -8.93
CA LEU A 429 12.26 19.41 -7.69
C LEU A 429 12.48 20.94 -7.71
N PRO A 430 11.75 21.70 -6.88
CA PRO A 430 11.86 23.17 -6.81
C PRO A 430 13.27 23.71 -6.63
N LEU A 431 14.11 23.08 -5.81
CA LEU A 431 15.51 23.50 -5.59
C LEU A 431 16.49 22.99 -6.66
N GLY A 432 16.02 22.18 -7.61
CA GLY A 432 16.76 21.81 -8.83
C GLY A 432 17.28 20.38 -8.88
N ALA A 433 17.17 19.61 -7.78
CA ALA A 433 17.45 18.18 -7.79
C ALA A 433 16.59 17.48 -8.88
N THR A 434 17.23 16.73 -9.78
CA THR A 434 16.58 16.22 -11.00
C THR A 434 16.87 14.74 -11.22
N ALA A 435 15.82 13.93 -11.36
CA ALA A 435 15.90 12.57 -11.88
C ALA A 435 15.64 12.56 -13.40
N LEU A 436 16.32 11.66 -14.13
CA LEU A 436 16.23 11.52 -15.58
C LEU A 436 15.99 10.06 -15.99
N LEU A 437 15.09 9.84 -16.95
CA LEU A 437 14.89 8.56 -17.62
C LEU A 437 15.17 8.70 -19.13
N GLY A 438 15.74 7.66 -19.73
CA GLY A 438 16.19 7.73 -21.12
C GLY A 438 16.35 6.39 -21.81
N GLY A 439 16.61 6.46 -23.13
CA GLY A 439 16.87 5.29 -23.96
C GLY A 439 15.67 4.37 -24.15
N TYR A 440 14.45 4.92 -24.15
CA TYR A 440 13.23 4.14 -24.35
C TYR A 440 13.27 3.33 -25.66
N ALA A 441 12.93 2.05 -25.56
CA ALA A 441 12.78 1.18 -26.72
C ALA A 441 11.58 0.25 -26.57
N ALA A 442 10.95 -0.08 -27.70
CA ALA A 442 9.90 -1.08 -27.74
C ALA A 442 10.47 -2.49 -27.53
N ARG A 443 9.90 -3.26 -26.59
CA ARG A 443 10.17 -4.69 -26.34
C ARG A 443 8.88 -5.38 -25.94
N GLY A 444 8.52 -6.49 -26.57
CA GLY A 444 7.22 -7.16 -26.33
C GLY A 444 5.97 -6.29 -26.57
N GLY A 445 6.10 -5.11 -27.20
CA GLY A 445 5.04 -4.11 -27.33
C GLY A 445 5.06 -3.01 -26.24
N ALA A 446 5.81 -3.21 -25.16
CA ALA A 446 5.99 -2.23 -24.09
C ALA A 446 7.08 -1.20 -24.41
N GLN A 447 6.93 0.06 -23.96
CA GLN A 447 7.99 1.07 -24.00
C GLN A 447 8.81 1.03 -22.70
N LEU A 448 10.06 0.57 -22.77
CA LEU A 448 10.89 0.34 -21.58
C LEU A 448 12.15 1.23 -21.59
N PRO A 449 12.50 1.90 -20.48
CA PRO A 449 13.67 2.76 -20.39
C PRO A 449 14.97 1.94 -20.30
N ALA A 450 16.05 2.40 -20.95
CA ALA A 450 17.37 1.77 -20.83
C ALA A 450 18.21 2.35 -19.68
N THR A 451 17.91 3.57 -19.23
CA THR A 451 18.70 4.28 -18.21
C THR A 451 17.83 5.06 -17.23
N LEU A 452 18.24 5.09 -15.98
CA LEU A 452 17.78 6.01 -14.92
C LEU A 452 19.00 6.76 -14.36
N THR A 453 18.90 8.07 -14.19
CA THR A 453 19.84 8.87 -13.40
C THR A 453 19.08 9.50 -12.22
N ASP A 454 19.54 9.22 -11.00
CA ASP A 454 18.91 9.73 -9.79
C ASP A 454 19.28 11.22 -9.52
N PRO A 455 18.62 11.89 -8.55
CA PRO A 455 18.96 13.28 -8.22
C PRO A 455 20.34 13.49 -7.58
N GLN A 456 21.11 12.44 -7.29
CA GLN A 456 22.51 12.52 -6.88
C GLN A 456 23.47 12.39 -8.07
N GLY A 457 22.96 12.11 -9.28
CA GLY A 457 23.74 11.88 -10.48
C GLY A 457 24.21 10.43 -10.66
N ASN A 458 23.73 9.48 -9.85
CA ASN A 458 24.04 8.06 -10.00
C ASN A 458 23.20 7.47 -11.13
N GLN A 459 23.79 6.57 -11.92
CA GLN A 459 23.17 5.99 -13.11
C GLN A 459 22.96 4.48 -12.98
N THR A 460 21.74 4.03 -13.29
CA THR A 460 21.37 2.61 -13.44
C THR A 460 20.97 2.33 -14.87
N THR A 461 21.46 1.24 -15.47
CA THR A 461 21.05 0.74 -16.79
C THR A 461 20.19 -0.51 -16.65
N TYR A 462 19.21 -0.65 -17.54
CA TYR A 462 18.32 -1.80 -17.63
C TYR A 462 18.51 -2.53 -18.97
N SER A 463 18.56 -3.86 -18.92
CA SER A 463 18.55 -4.74 -20.09
C SER A 463 17.31 -5.61 -20.09
N TYR A 464 16.80 -5.91 -21.28
CA TYR A 464 15.57 -6.67 -21.47
C TYR A 464 15.75 -7.75 -22.53
N ASP A 465 14.98 -8.82 -22.42
CA ASP A 465 14.79 -9.76 -23.54
C ASP A 465 13.85 -9.19 -24.62
N ASP A 466 13.63 -9.93 -25.71
CA ASP A 466 12.77 -9.50 -26.81
C ASP A 466 11.30 -9.35 -26.41
N SER A 467 10.86 -10.07 -25.37
CA SER A 467 9.51 -9.99 -24.82
C SER A 467 9.37 -8.82 -23.83
N GLY A 468 10.46 -8.15 -23.46
CA GLY A 468 10.45 -7.04 -22.52
C GLY A 468 10.52 -7.44 -21.04
N ASN A 469 10.98 -8.65 -20.73
CA ASN A 469 11.29 -9.04 -19.35
C ASN A 469 12.67 -8.48 -18.95
N LEU A 470 12.79 -7.92 -17.74
CA LEU A 470 14.06 -7.37 -17.26
C LEU A 470 15.09 -8.48 -17.06
N THR A 471 16.19 -8.46 -17.80
CA THR A 471 17.28 -9.43 -17.69
C THR A 471 18.45 -8.93 -16.84
N GLN A 472 18.65 -7.61 -16.73
CA GLN A 472 19.66 -7.04 -15.85
C GLN A 472 19.28 -5.61 -15.41
N ALA A 473 19.46 -5.31 -14.12
CA ALA A 473 19.58 -3.94 -13.62
C ALA A 473 21.00 -3.74 -13.09
N LYS A 474 21.69 -2.66 -13.50
CA LYS A 474 23.12 -2.45 -13.22
C LYS A 474 23.46 -1.00 -12.91
N ASP A 475 24.19 -0.76 -11.82
CA ASP A 475 24.86 0.51 -11.55
C ASP A 475 25.97 0.74 -12.60
N THR A 476 25.88 1.84 -13.33
CA THR A 476 26.85 2.25 -14.36
C THR A 476 27.44 3.62 -14.04
N THR A 477 27.23 4.11 -12.82
CA THR A 477 27.82 5.36 -12.33
C THR A 477 29.34 5.30 -12.46
N THR A 478 29.94 6.36 -13.00
CA THR A 478 31.41 6.44 -13.11
C THR A 478 32.03 6.43 -11.72
N GLY A 479 32.88 5.44 -11.44
CA GLY A 479 33.47 5.23 -10.11
C GLY A 479 32.56 4.50 -9.10
N GLY A 480 31.39 4.03 -9.54
CA GLY A 480 30.49 3.17 -8.75
C GLY A 480 30.95 1.71 -8.66
N SER A 481 30.16 0.87 -7.98
CA SER A 481 30.52 -0.54 -7.72
C SER A 481 30.30 -1.49 -8.91
N ALA A 482 29.60 -1.03 -9.94
CA ALA A 482 29.10 -1.87 -11.04
C ALA A 482 28.17 -3.01 -10.57
N ALA A 483 27.52 -2.82 -9.43
CA ALA A 483 26.56 -3.76 -8.87
C ALA A 483 25.38 -4.02 -9.79
N HIS A 484 24.94 -5.28 -9.83
CA HIS A 484 23.88 -5.71 -10.72
C HIS A 484 23.09 -6.87 -10.14
N LEU A 485 21.86 -6.99 -10.64
CA LEU A 485 20.99 -8.15 -10.51
C LEU A 485 20.68 -8.67 -11.91
N ASP A 486 20.94 -9.94 -12.13
CA ASP A 486 20.65 -10.66 -13.36
C ASP A 486 19.44 -11.57 -13.18
N TYR A 487 18.63 -11.69 -14.23
CA TYR A 487 17.44 -12.54 -14.24
C TYR A 487 17.43 -13.45 -15.46
N THR A 488 16.97 -14.68 -15.25
CA THR A 488 16.67 -15.60 -16.36
C THR A 488 15.19 -15.93 -16.37
N TYR A 489 14.64 -16.21 -17.55
CA TYR A 489 13.23 -16.54 -17.76
C TYR A 489 13.11 -17.82 -18.59
N ASN A 490 12.00 -18.53 -18.42
CA ASN A 490 11.66 -19.67 -19.25
C ASN A 490 11.63 -19.25 -20.74
N PRO A 491 12.36 -19.94 -21.62
CA PRO A 491 12.20 -19.76 -23.05
C PRO A 491 10.90 -20.42 -23.53
N ALA A 492 10.64 -20.40 -24.85
CA ALA A 492 9.43 -21.00 -25.44
C ALA A 492 9.24 -22.49 -25.06
N THR A 493 10.33 -23.23 -24.84
CA THR A 493 10.31 -24.55 -24.20
C THR A 493 10.77 -24.40 -22.75
N PRO A 494 9.87 -24.44 -21.76
CA PRO A 494 10.19 -24.17 -20.35
C PRO A 494 11.28 -25.09 -19.78
N THR A 495 12.20 -24.53 -19.00
CA THR A 495 13.32 -25.25 -18.37
C THR A 495 13.19 -25.34 -16.85
N CYS A 496 12.41 -24.47 -16.22
CA CYS A 496 12.13 -24.48 -14.78
C CYS A 496 10.67 -24.89 -14.45
N GLY A 497 10.04 -25.68 -15.33
CA GLY A 497 8.60 -25.97 -15.25
C GLY A 497 7.74 -24.80 -15.71
N GLY A 498 6.42 -24.89 -15.60
CA GLY A 498 5.52 -23.80 -16.00
C GLY A 498 5.58 -23.46 -17.49
N PHE A 499 5.68 -22.18 -17.80
CA PHE A 499 5.51 -21.63 -19.15
C PHE A 499 6.52 -20.53 -19.50
N GLN A 500 6.58 -20.13 -20.78
CA GLN A 500 7.46 -19.07 -21.29
C GLN A 500 7.29 -17.75 -20.50
N GLY A 501 8.39 -17.06 -20.24
CA GLY A 501 8.40 -15.74 -19.61
C GLY A 501 8.31 -15.76 -18.08
N GLN A 502 8.13 -16.92 -17.45
CA GLN A 502 8.24 -17.05 -16.00
C GLN A 502 9.71 -17.03 -15.56
N ARG A 503 10.03 -16.31 -14.49
CA ARG A 503 11.42 -16.12 -14.02
C ARG A 503 11.98 -17.43 -13.47
N CYS A 504 13.09 -17.92 -14.00
CA CYS A 504 13.76 -19.11 -13.49
C CYS A 504 14.83 -18.81 -12.44
N SER A 505 15.49 -17.65 -12.51
CA SER A 505 16.47 -17.26 -11.50
C SER A 505 16.60 -15.75 -11.32
N ALA A 506 17.11 -15.37 -10.15
CA ALA A 506 17.64 -14.05 -9.84
C ALA A 506 19.04 -14.22 -9.24
N THR A 507 20.03 -13.56 -9.80
CA THR A 507 21.44 -13.70 -9.41
C THR A 507 22.02 -12.32 -9.11
N ASP A 508 22.62 -12.15 -7.94
CA ASP A 508 23.35 -10.93 -7.62
C ASP A 508 24.77 -10.91 -8.23
N GLN A 509 25.44 -9.77 -8.18
CA GLN A 509 26.83 -9.64 -8.64
C GLN A 509 27.81 -10.57 -7.90
N GLY A 510 27.47 -11.04 -6.70
CA GLY A 510 28.26 -12.03 -5.96
C GLY A 510 28.14 -13.46 -6.52
N GLY A 511 27.23 -13.69 -7.47
CA GLY A 511 26.88 -15.00 -8.00
C GLY A 511 25.87 -15.75 -7.14
N ASN A 512 25.34 -15.12 -6.07
CA ASN A 512 24.34 -15.74 -5.21
C ASN A 512 23.03 -15.80 -5.97
N THR A 513 22.52 -17.02 -6.18
CA THR A 513 21.40 -17.27 -7.08
C THR A 513 20.21 -17.85 -6.32
N THR A 514 19.06 -17.20 -6.46
CA THR A 514 17.76 -17.77 -6.11
C THR A 514 17.14 -18.39 -7.37
N THR A 515 16.64 -19.63 -7.29
CA THR A 515 15.94 -20.29 -8.41
C THR A 515 14.48 -20.56 -8.08
N PHE A 516 13.65 -20.56 -9.12
CA PHE A 516 12.21 -20.74 -9.04
C PHE A 516 11.79 -21.93 -9.89
N ALA A 517 10.83 -22.71 -9.43
CA ALA A 517 10.25 -23.80 -10.20
C ALA A 517 8.71 -23.77 -10.15
N TYR A 518 8.08 -24.18 -11.25
CA TYR A 518 6.64 -24.04 -11.47
C TYR A 518 5.98 -25.38 -11.81
N ASP A 519 4.71 -25.56 -11.44
CA ASP A 519 3.91 -26.71 -11.89
C ASP A 519 3.43 -26.53 -13.34
N THR A 520 2.70 -27.53 -13.85
CA THR A 520 2.14 -27.50 -15.22
C THR A 520 0.95 -26.54 -15.38
N GLN A 521 0.42 -26.01 -14.29
CA GLN A 521 -0.58 -24.92 -14.30
C GLN A 521 0.11 -23.56 -14.14
N GLY A 522 1.44 -23.53 -14.04
CA GLY A 522 2.31 -22.37 -13.91
C GLY A 522 2.31 -21.71 -12.53
N ASN A 523 1.79 -22.38 -11.49
CA ASN A 523 1.91 -21.89 -10.12
C ASN A 523 3.35 -22.11 -9.59
N LEU A 524 3.86 -21.20 -8.74
CA LEU A 524 5.21 -21.28 -8.17
C LEU A 524 5.30 -22.37 -7.09
N THR A 525 5.93 -23.49 -7.38
CA THR A 525 5.98 -24.63 -6.45
C THR A 525 7.21 -24.67 -5.57
N THR A 526 8.32 -24.06 -5.99
CA THR A 526 9.57 -24.06 -5.22
C THR A 526 10.33 -22.76 -5.41
N VAL A 527 10.81 -22.20 -4.30
CA VAL A 527 11.82 -21.15 -4.25
C VAL A 527 13.05 -21.73 -3.57
N THR A 528 14.17 -21.77 -4.28
CA THR A 528 15.46 -22.24 -3.73
C THR A 528 16.39 -21.03 -3.57
N PRO A 529 16.53 -20.46 -2.37
CA PRO A 529 17.49 -19.39 -2.10
C PRO A 529 18.93 -19.90 -2.14
N PRO A 530 19.94 -19.00 -2.11
CA PRO A 530 21.33 -19.40 -1.92
C PRO A 530 21.52 -20.18 -0.62
N ALA A 531 22.39 -21.20 -0.66
CA ALA A 531 22.77 -21.93 0.53
C ALA A 531 23.43 -21.00 1.58
N PRO A 532 23.24 -21.24 2.88
CA PRO A 532 22.68 -22.43 3.51
C PRO A 532 21.16 -22.43 3.73
N LEU A 533 20.43 -21.40 3.28
CA LEU A 533 18.98 -21.36 3.43
C LEU A 533 18.32 -22.58 2.77
N GLY A 534 17.31 -23.11 3.44
CA GLY A 534 16.46 -24.16 2.90
C GLY A 534 15.50 -23.60 1.84
N LYS A 535 15.06 -24.48 0.93
CA LYS A 535 14.04 -24.13 -0.06
C LYS A 535 12.67 -23.98 0.59
N THR A 536 11.86 -23.10 0.02
CA THR A 536 10.42 -23.03 0.30
C THR A 536 9.66 -23.82 -0.76
N THR A 537 8.68 -24.64 -0.38
CA THR A 537 7.81 -25.35 -1.33
C THR A 537 6.35 -25.00 -1.10
N ILE A 538 5.59 -24.82 -2.18
CA ILE A 538 4.20 -24.36 -2.15
C ILE A 538 3.32 -25.36 -2.90
N THR A 539 2.16 -25.66 -2.35
CA THR A 539 1.10 -26.42 -3.03
C THR A 539 -0.13 -25.55 -3.19
N TYR A 540 -0.92 -25.80 -4.24
CA TYR A 540 -2.09 -24.99 -4.56
C TYR A 540 -3.37 -25.82 -4.56
N ASP A 541 -4.49 -25.16 -4.27
CA ASP A 541 -5.82 -25.74 -4.50
C ASP A 541 -6.25 -25.57 -5.98
N SER A 542 -7.46 -26.01 -6.31
CA SER A 542 -8.00 -25.92 -7.68
C SER A 542 -8.29 -24.49 -8.15
N ALA A 543 -8.44 -23.52 -7.23
CA ALA A 543 -8.56 -22.10 -7.54
C ALA A 543 -7.19 -21.44 -7.79
N GLY A 544 -6.09 -22.13 -7.47
CA GLY A 544 -4.73 -21.60 -7.56
C GLY A 544 -4.30 -20.78 -6.35
N ARG A 545 -4.99 -20.92 -5.22
CA ARG A 545 -4.60 -20.31 -3.95
C ARG A 545 -3.61 -21.22 -3.23
N PRO A 546 -2.66 -20.69 -2.46
CA PRO A 546 -1.76 -21.52 -1.65
C PRO A 546 -2.56 -22.40 -0.68
N ALA A 547 -2.52 -23.72 -0.86
CA ALA A 547 -3.10 -24.69 0.08
C ALA A 547 -2.13 -25.05 1.20
N SER A 548 -0.82 -25.04 0.90
CA SER A 548 0.22 -25.16 1.92
C SER A 548 1.54 -24.55 1.48
N VAL A 549 2.32 -24.12 2.47
CA VAL A 549 3.69 -23.61 2.31
C VAL A 549 4.58 -24.34 3.31
N THR A 550 5.66 -24.94 2.83
CA THR A 550 6.71 -25.51 3.68
C THR A 550 7.94 -24.62 3.58
N ASP A 551 8.41 -24.10 4.70
CA ASP A 551 9.55 -23.19 4.75
C ASP A 551 10.91 -23.92 4.68
N GLY A 552 12.00 -23.17 4.75
CA GLY A 552 13.36 -23.71 4.72
C GLY A 552 13.75 -24.58 5.93
N ARG A 553 12.99 -24.56 7.02
CA ARG A 553 13.14 -25.47 8.18
C ARG A 553 12.43 -26.80 7.96
N GLY A 554 11.59 -26.91 6.92
CA GLY A 554 10.72 -28.05 6.68
C GLY A 554 9.39 -27.98 7.43
N LEU A 555 9.05 -26.83 8.02
CA LEU A 555 7.79 -26.64 8.74
C LEU A 555 6.69 -26.26 7.76
N LYS A 556 5.56 -26.96 7.84
CA LYS A 556 4.44 -26.83 6.91
C LYS A 556 3.31 -26.01 7.53
N THR A 557 2.91 -24.95 6.84
CA THR A 557 1.69 -24.18 7.09
C THR A 557 0.64 -24.55 6.06
N THR A 558 -0.61 -24.78 6.47
CA THR A 558 -1.78 -25.05 5.61
C THR A 558 -2.82 -23.96 5.74
N TYR A 559 -3.58 -23.74 4.67
CA TYR A 559 -4.60 -22.70 4.59
C TYR A 559 -5.94 -23.29 4.21
N GLU A 560 -6.98 -22.89 4.92
CA GLU A 560 -8.37 -23.06 4.51
C GLU A 560 -8.95 -21.69 4.18
N TYR A 561 -9.83 -21.65 3.19
CA TYR A 561 -10.43 -20.41 2.71
C TYR A 561 -11.94 -20.56 2.64
N ASP A 562 -12.64 -19.44 2.80
CA ASP A 562 -14.01 -19.33 2.36
C ASP A 562 -14.10 -19.23 0.82
N LYS A 563 -15.31 -19.12 0.30
CA LYS A 563 -15.57 -18.99 -1.15
C LYS A 563 -15.32 -17.58 -1.67
N HIS A 564 -15.00 -16.60 -0.82
CA HIS A 564 -14.48 -15.28 -1.22
C HIS A 564 -12.95 -15.24 -1.27
N ASP A 565 -12.28 -16.39 -1.15
CA ASP A 565 -10.82 -16.49 -1.18
C ASP A 565 -10.13 -15.86 0.05
N ARG A 566 -10.86 -15.69 1.15
CA ARG A 566 -10.31 -15.19 2.41
C ARG A 566 -9.88 -16.36 3.30
N PRO A 567 -8.68 -16.34 3.91
CA PRO A 567 -8.27 -17.39 4.83
C PRO A 567 -9.19 -17.43 6.06
N THR A 568 -9.74 -18.60 6.37
CA THR A 568 -10.53 -18.87 7.59
C THR A 568 -9.73 -19.65 8.62
N VAL A 569 -8.74 -20.43 8.17
CA VAL A 569 -7.83 -21.18 9.02
C VAL A 569 -6.41 -21.08 8.47
N VAL A 570 -5.46 -20.79 9.35
CA VAL A 570 -4.02 -20.96 9.10
C VAL A 570 -3.48 -21.93 10.14
N ASP A 571 -2.96 -23.07 9.71
CA ASP A 571 -2.65 -24.20 10.58
C ASP A 571 -1.22 -24.70 10.36
N THR A 572 -0.58 -25.13 11.44
CA THR A 572 0.74 -25.77 11.46
C THR A 572 0.67 -27.00 12.38
N PRO A 573 1.68 -27.89 12.41
CA PRO A 573 1.62 -29.09 13.25
C PRO A 573 1.35 -28.84 14.75
N ASN A 574 1.71 -27.66 15.28
CA ASN A 574 1.61 -27.32 16.69
C ASN A 574 0.90 -25.98 16.97
N SER A 575 0.38 -25.28 15.96
CA SER A 575 -0.29 -23.98 16.12
C SER A 575 -1.41 -23.80 15.11
N ARG A 576 -2.45 -23.07 15.50
CA ARG A 576 -3.62 -22.83 14.65
C ARG A 576 -4.20 -21.45 14.90
N VAL A 577 -4.59 -20.78 13.82
CA VAL A 577 -5.27 -19.48 13.82
C VAL A 577 -6.57 -19.59 13.05
N GLU A 578 -7.69 -19.23 13.69
CA GLU A 578 -9.01 -19.13 13.06
C GLU A 578 -9.40 -17.66 12.89
N LEU A 579 -10.03 -17.35 11.75
CA LEU A 579 -10.44 -16.01 11.36
C LEU A 579 -11.91 -16.02 10.93
N ASP A 580 -12.74 -15.23 11.61
CA ASP A 580 -14.15 -15.05 11.28
C ASP A 580 -14.40 -13.67 10.71
N TYR A 581 -15.16 -13.58 9.62
CA TYR A 581 -15.50 -12.32 8.95
C TYR A 581 -17.01 -12.05 9.03
N ASP A 582 -17.38 -10.77 9.08
CA ASP A 582 -18.76 -10.35 8.80
C ASP A 582 -19.07 -10.52 7.29
N THR A 583 -20.34 -10.34 6.91
CA THR A 583 -20.77 -10.52 5.52
C THR A 583 -20.33 -9.40 4.58
N ASP A 584 -19.71 -8.34 5.09
CA ASP A 584 -19.03 -7.29 4.31
C ASP A 584 -17.49 -7.52 4.22
N GLY A 585 -16.97 -8.55 4.89
CA GLY A 585 -15.57 -8.97 4.90
C GLY A 585 -14.67 -8.34 5.95
N ASN A 586 -15.24 -7.78 7.02
CA ASN A 586 -14.47 -7.26 8.15
C ASN A 586 -14.20 -8.38 9.17
N LEU A 587 -12.96 -8.47 9.67
CA LEU A 587 -12.57 -9.48 10.65
C LEU A 587 -13.31 -9.25 11.99
N THR A 588 -14.17 -10.16 12.41
CA THR A 588 -14.94 -10.03 13.67
C THR A 588 -14.31 -10.78 14.84
N GLN A 589 -13.57 -11.86 14.56
CA GLN A 589 -12.89 -12.65 15.58
C GLN A 589 -11.61 -13.26 15.02
N ARG A 590 -10.58 -13.28 15.88
CA ARG A 590 -9.36 -14.07 15.69
C ARG A 590 -9.17 -14.97 16.90
N HIS A 591 -8.97 -16.26 16.68
CA HIS A 591 -8.66 -17.23 17.72
C HIS A 591 -7.29 -17.87 17.42
N ASP A 592 -6.34 -17.69 18.33
CA ASP A 592 -4.97 -18.17 18.18
C ASP A 592 -4.39 -18.63 19.53
N ALA A 593 -3.11 -19.01 19.54
CA ALA A 593 -2.42 -19.47 20.74
C ALA A 593 -2.32 -18.42 21.87
N ALA A 594 -2.44 -17.12 21.56
CA ALA A 594 -2.50 -16.06 22.56
C ALA A 594 -3.91 -15.88 23.14
N GLY A 595 -4.95 -16.30 22.42
CA GLY A 595 -6.34 -16.30 22.88
C GLY A 595 -7.31 -15.81 21.82
N ILE A 596 -8.46 -15.29 22.26
CA ILE A 596 -9.50 -14.77 21.36
C ILE A 596 -9.46 -13.24 21.38
N SER A 597 -9.32 -12.64 20.19
CA SER A 597 -9.55 -11.20 19.96
C SER A 597 -10.89 -11.01 19.25
N ASN A 598 -11.64 -9.97 19.61
CA ASN A 598 -12.91 -9.64 18.97
C ASN A 598 -12.90 -8.20 18.48
N PHE A 599 -13.56 -7.94 17.35
CA PHE A 599 -13.61 -6.64 16.71
C PHE A 599 -15.05 -6.28 16.38
N LYS A 600 -15.38 -4.99 16.43
CA LYS A 600 -16.69 -4.47 16.01
C LYS A 600 -16.49 -3.26 15.11
N TYR A 601 -17.44 -3.10 14.19
CA TYR A 601 -17.44 -2.06 13.19
C TYR A 601 -18.72 -1.23 13.27
N ASP A 602 -18.60 0.05 12.90
CA ASP A 602 -19.77 0.89 12.73
C ASP A 602 -20.50 0.61 11.40
N PRO A 603 -21.67 1.22 11.14
CA PRO A 603 -22.37 1.11 9.85
C PRO A 603 -21.60 1.63 8.62
N LEU A 604 -20.40 2.21 8.80
CA LEU A 604 -19.50 2.60 7.73
C LEU A 604 -18.39 1.57 7.47
N GLY A 605 -18.28 0.52 8.30
CA GLY A 605 -17.22 -0.49 8.22
C GLY A 605 -15.91 -0.08 8.91
N ARG A 606 -15.94 0.93 9.80
CA ARG A 606 -14.77 1.39 10.55
C ARG A 606 -14.70 0.70 11.91
N GLU A 607 -13.52 0.26 12.34
CA GLU A 607 -13.34 -0.41 13.64
C GLU A 607 -13.69 0.57 14.76
N THR A 608 -14.61 0.20 15.65
CA THR A 608 -15.02 1.04 16.78
C THR A 608 -14.69 0.44 18.12
N TRP A 609 -14.44 -0.86 18.17
CA TRP A 609 -14.15 -1.55 19.41
C TRP A 609 -13.34 -2.81 19.13
N ARG A 610 -12.41 -3.08 20.04
CA ARG A 610 -11.60 -4.28 20.06
C ARG A 610 -11.49 -4.81 21.47
N LYS A 611 -11.64 -6.12 21.63
CA LYS A 611 -11.25 -6.85 22.84
C LYS A 611 -10.01 -7.68 22.56
N LEU A 612 -9.01 -7.47 23.39
CA LEU A 612 -7.70 -8.11 23.30
C LEU A 612 -7.71 -9.50 23.93
N THR A 613 -6.69 -10.29 23.63
CA THR A 613 -6.48 -11.62 24.21
C THR A 613 -6.31 -11.60 25.74
N THR A 614 -5.87 -10.48 26.30
CA THR A 614 -5.77 -10.22 27.74
C THR A 614 -7.12 -9.97 28.43
N GLY A 615 -8.19 -9.79 27.63
CA GLY A 615 -9.52 -9.39 28.10
C GLY A 615 -9.75 -7.89 28.15
N ASP A 616 -8.70 -7.08 27.96
CA ASP A 616 -8.77 -5.62 27.88
C ASP A 616 -9.54 -5.15 26.64
N GLU A 617 -10.15 -3.98 26.70
CA GLU A 617 -10.93 -3.39 25.62
C GLU A 617 -10.34 -2.05 25.18
N SER A 618 -10.45 -1.75 23.89
CA SER A 618 -10.20 -0.41 23.34
C SER A 618 -11.35 0.00 22.44
N ALA A 619 -11.59 1.31 22.33
CA ALA A 619 -12.64 1.88 21.52
C ALA A 619 -12.15 3.10 20.72
N LEU A 620 -12.70 3.25 19.52
CA LEU A 620 -12.49 4.38 18.62
C LEU A 620 -13.85 5.03 18.34
N CYS A 621 -13.90 6.35 18.48
CA CYS A 621 -15.01 7.17 18.01
C CYS A 621 -14.55 7.99 16.82
N TYR A 622 -15.51 8.38 15.99
CA TYR A 622 -15.23 9.16 14.80
C TYR A 622 -16.15 10.38 14.72
N ASP A 623 -15.59 11.49 14.28
CA ASP A 623 -16.36 12.68 13.94
C ASP A 623 -17.12 12.49 12.60
N ALA A 624 -17.83 13.54 12.19
CA ALA A 624 -18.60 13.52 10.95
C ALA A 624 -17.73 13.52 9.68
N ALA A 625 -16.52 14.09 9.71
CA ALA A 625 -15.59 14.05 8.59
C ALA A 625 -14.90 12.68 8.45
N GLY A 626 -14.97 11.87 9.51
CA GLY A 626 -14.43 10.53 9.58
C GLY A 626 -13.09 10.43 10.28
N ASN A 627 -12.64 11.49 10.93
CA ASN A 627 -11.44 11.49 11.76
C ASN A 627 -11.73 10.79 13.10
N VAL A 628 -10.71 10.18 13.70
CA VAL A 628 -10.83 9.64 15.07
C VAL A 628 -10.87 10.80 16.06
N ASP A 629 -12.00 11.09 16.68
CA ASP A 629 -12.12 12.18 17.66
C ASP A 629 -11.92 11.71 19.11
N GLU A 630 -12.06 10.41 19.36
CA GLU A 630 -11.80 9.80 20.66
C GLU A 630 -11.17 8.40 20.51
N TYR A 631 -10.15 8.12 21.32
CA TYR A 631 -9.63 6.78 21.56
C TYR A 631 -9.64 6.50 23.05
N SER A 632 -10.21 5.36 23.43
CA SER A 632 -10.33 4.93 24.84
C SER A 632 -9.72 3.55 25.01
N ASP A 633 -8.91 3.38 26.05
CA ASP A 633 -8.40 2.09 26.51
C ASP A 633 -8.39 2.05 28.05
N PRO A 634 -7.93 0.97 28.72
CA PRO A 634 -7.98 0.90 30.18
C PRO A 634 -7.11 1.97 30.88
N SER A 635 -6.17 2.60 30.19
CA SER A 635 -5.36 3.70 30.72
C SER A 635 -6.08 5.06 30.70
N GLY A 636 -7.17 5.17 29.93
CA GLY A 636 -8.06 6.32 29.88
C GLY A 636 -8.44 6.72 28.46
N THR A 637 -9.10 7.87 28.36
CA THR A 637 -9.59 8.44 27.11
C THR A 637 -8.69 9.56 26.62
N ILE A 638 -8.29 9.49 25.36
CA ILE A 638 -7.64 10.55 24.60
C ILE A 638 -8.67 11.13 23.62
N THR A 639 -8.78 12.45 23.57
CA THR A 639 -9.61 13.15 22.56
C THR A 639 -8.75 13.93 21.59
N TYR A 640 -9.19 13.98 20.34
CA TYR A 640 -8.46 14.61 19.25
C TYR A 640 -9.28 15.76 18.67
N GLY A 641 -8.58 16.84 18.29
CA GLY A 641 -9.18 17.99 17.62
C GLY A 641 -8.55 18.18 16.24
N TYR A 642 -9.36 18.63 15.29
CA TYR A 642 -8.99 18.81 13.89
C TYR A 642 -9.29 20.22 13.42
N ASP A 643 -8.60 20.68 12.37
CA ASP A 643 -9.01 21.85 11.59
C ASP A 643 -9.94 21.45 10.43
N ASP A 644 -10.46 22.45 9.71
CA ASP A 644 -11.40 22.26 8.61
C ASP A 644 -10.80 21.45 7.43
N ALA A 645 -9.47 21.34 7.34
CA ALA A 645 -8.77 20.48 6.38
C ALA A 645 -8.46 19.08 6.96
N ASN A 646 -9.14 18.68 8.03
CA ASN A 646 -9.02 17.38 8.69
C ASN A 646 -7.60 17.07 9.21
N ARG A 647 -6.80 18.11 9.53
CA ARG A 647 -5.46 17.95 10.12
C ARG A 647 -5.55 17.98 11.64
N LEU A 648 -4.84 17.07 12.31
CA LEU A 648 -4.83 16.98 13.77
C LEU A 648 -4.24 18.27 14.38
N THR A 649 -5.05 19.08 15.03
CA THR A 649 -4.61 20.32 15.72
C THR A 649 -4.39 20.11 17.21
N SER A 650 -4.97 19.07 17.80
CA SER A 650 -4.70 18.75 19.20
C SER A 650 -4.97 17.32 19.63
N LEU A 651 -4.27 16.91 20.68
CA LEU A 651 -4.46 15.67 21.43
C LEU A 651 -4.64 16.05 22.90
N THR A 652 -5.71 15.60 23.54
CA THR A 652 -5.98 15.84 24.97
C THR A 652 -5.98 14.52 25.73
N GLU A 653 -5.08 14.40 26.70
CA GLU A 653 -4.82 13.20 27.49
C GLU A 653 -5.82 12.97 28.63
N PRO A 654 -5.85 11.76 29.23
CA PRO A 654 -6.53 11.51 30.49
C PRO A 654 -6.06 12.49 31.57
N GLY A 655 -6.94 13.41 31.98
CA GLY A 655 -6.62 14.49 32.94
C GLY A 655 -6.56 15.90 32.33
N GLY A 656 -6.75 16.04 31.02
CA GLY A 656 -6.94 17.34 30.36
C GLY A 656 -5.65 18.04 29.90
N ALA A 657 -4.49 17.41 30.07
CA ALA A 657 -3.25 17.90 29.48
C ALA A 657 -3.36 17.84 27.95
N LYS A 658 -2.86 18.88 27.26
CA LYS A 658 -3.09 19.07 25.83
C LYS A 658 -1.78 19.24 25.08
N THR A 659 -1.60 18.44 24.02
CA THR A 659 -0.60 18.67 22.97
C THR A 659 -1.29 19.35 21.79
N THR A 660 -0.65 20.33 21.18
CA THR A 660 -1.19 21.09 20.03
C THR A 660 -0.21 21.10 18.87
N TYR A 661 -0.75 21.19 17.65
CA TYR A 661 0.02 21.10 16.42
C TYR A 661 -0.34 22.25 15.48
N ASP A 662 0.68 22.86 14.88
CA ASP A 662 0.52 23.86 13.83
C ASP A 662 1.20 23.41 12.54
N TYR A 663 0.64 23.87 11.42
CA TYR A 663 1.06 23.48 10.08
C TYR A 663 1.42 24.70 9.22
N ASP A 664 2.20 24.48 8.16
CA ASP A 664 2.26 25.38 7.01
C ASP A 664 1.06 25.13 6.06
N SER A 665 0.99 25.86 4.94
CA SER A 665 -0.06 25.69 3.94
C SER A 665 0.12 24.44 3.05
N ASN A 666 1.27 23.77 3.13
CA ASN A 666 1.51 22.48 2.48
C ASN A 666 1.16 21.27 3.37
N ASN A 667 0.62 21.52 4.57
CA ASN A 667 0.30 20.50 5.58
C ASN A 667 1.55 19.90 6.25
N HIS A 668 2.71 20.55 6.17
CA HIS A 668 3.85 20.14 6.98
C HIS A 668 3.69 20.66 8.42
N ARG A 669 3.87 19.77 9.40
CA ARG A 669 3.83 20.13 10.82
C ARG A 669 5.06 20.98 11.18
N LYS A 670 4.85 22.26 11.47
CA LYS A 670 5.91 23.22 11.82
C LYS A 670 6.09 23.39 13.32
N ASN A 671 5.06 23.12 14.12
CA ASN A 671 5.13 23.21 15.58
C ASN A 671 4.37 22.06 16.23
N THR A 672 4.95 21.49 17.28
CA THR A 672 4.27 20.71 18.31
C THR A 672 4.49 21.40 19.66
N THR A 673 3.43 21.75 20.38
CA THR A 673 3.51 22.28 21.74
C THR A 673 2.94 21.27 22.72
N PHE A 674 3.77 20.81 23.66
CA PHE A 674 3.47 19.81 24.68
C PHE A 674 2.98 20.43 25.99
N PRO A 675 2.37 19.63 26.90
CA PRO A 675 2.06 20.06 28.26
C PRO A 675 3.25 20.69 28.99
N GLY A 676 2.97 21.73 29.79
CA GLY A 676 4.01 22.52 30.44
C GLY A 676 4.74 23.51 29.51
N GLY A 677 4.36 23.58 28.23
CA GLY A 677 4.81 24.60 27.28
C GLY A 677 6.08 24.27 26.50
N ALA A 678 6.64 23.07 26.67
CA ALA A 678 7.76 22.61 25.83
C ALA A 678 7.31 22.54 24.36
N LYS A 679 8.23 22.82 23.42
CA LYS A 679 7.92 22.89 22.00
C LYS A 679 8.92 22.15 21.14
N GLN A 680 8.46 21.66 19.99
CA GLN A 680 9.29 21.22 18.87
C GLN A 680 8.91 22.03 17.63
N ASP A 681 9.83 22.85 17.14
CA ASP A 681 9.68 23.66 15.94
C ASP A 681 10.47 23.05 14.77
N THR A 682 9.83 22.89 13.61
CA THR A 682 10.45 22.39 12.38
C THR A 682 10.39 23.44 11.28
N THR A 683 11.51 23.69 10.62
CA THR A 683 11.59 24.51 9.40
C THR A 683 11.85 23.62 8.19
N PHE A 684 11.28 23.97 7.04
CA PHE A 684 11.41 23.22 5.79
C PHE A 684 12.07 24.08 4.71
N ASP A 685 12.69 23.43 3.73
CA ASP A 685 13.07 24.08 2.48
C ASP A 685 11.94 23.99 1.43
N ASN A 686 12.18 24.53 0.24
CA ASN A 686 11.19 24.58 -0.85
C ASN A 686 10.86 23.21 -1.45
N ASP A 687 11.63 22.16 -1.13
CA ASP A 687 11.32 20.78 -1.51
C ASP A 687 10.53 20.05 -0.39
N GLY A 688 10.17 20.75 0.69
CA GLY A 688 9.45 20.19 1.84
C GLY A 688 10.35 19.41 2.80
N ARG A 689 11.68 19.52 2.71
CA ARG A 689 12.61 18.75 3.54
C ARG A 689 12.96 19.52 4.82
N PRO A 690 13.05 18.86 6.00
CA PRO A 690 13.43 19.54 7.24
C PRO A 690 14.82 20.18 7.15
N THR A 691 14.92 21.48 7.42
CA THR A 691 16.20 22.21 7.51
C THR A 691 16.62 22.47 8.95
N SER A 692 15.67 22.51 9.89
CA SER A 692 15.96 22.54 11.32
C SER A 692 14.81 21.96 12.13
N ILE A 693 15.16 21.26 13.21
CA ILE A 693 14.23 20.84 14.27
C ILE A 693 14.80 21.35 15.58
N THR A 694 14.03 22.15 16.32
CA THR A 694 14.44 22.75 17.60
C THR A 694 13.45 22.41 18.69
N ALA A 695 13.94 21.74 19.74
CA ALA A 695 13.22 21.44 20.96
C ALA A 695 13.50 22.50 22.02
N THR A 696 12.47 23.08 22.64
CA THR A 696 12.59 24.07 23.73
C THR A 696 11.74 23.69 24.94
N SER A 697 12.18 24.07 26.14
CA SER A 697 11.39 23.92 27.38
C SER A 697 10.26 24.93 27.44
N GLY A 698 9.34 24.76 28.41
CA GLY A 698 8.28 25.74 28.68
C GLY A 698 8.76 27.15 29.04
N THR A 699 10.03 27.29 29.45
CA THR A 699 10.66 28.59 29.74
C THR A 699 11.46 29.15 28.55
N GLY A 700 11.46 28.47 27.40
CA GLY A 700 12.18 28.88 26.19
C GLY A 700 13.66 28.45 26.13
N THR A 701 14.12 27.57 27.02
CA THR A 701 15.49 27.04 26.97
C THR A 701 15.60 26.01 25.86
N VAL A 702 16.58 26.12 24.96
CA VAL A 702 16.83 25.10 23.94
C VAL A 702 17.32 23.81 24.60
N LEU A 703 16.55 22.74 24.42
CA LEU A 703 16.84 21.40 24.95
C LEU A 703 17.62 20.57 23.92
N SER A 704 17.25 20.69 22.64
CA SER A 704 17.90 20.05 21.51
C SER A 704 17.70 20.89 20.25
N LYS A 705 18.66 20.85 19.34
CA LYS A 705 18.57 21.49 18.03
C LYS A 705 19.35 20.68 17.02
N LEU A 706 18.72 20.42 15.89
CA LEU A 706 19.32 19.78 14.73
C LEU A 706 19.09 20.67 13.51
N ALA A 707 20.12 20.88 12.70
CA ALA A 707 20.03 21.58 11.42
C ALA A 707 20.57 20.70 10.29
N TYR A 708 19.89 20.67 9.15
CA TYR A 708 20.15 19.76 8.05
C TYR A 708 20.47 20.52 6.76
N THR A 709 21.29 19.92 5.90
CA THR A 709 21.57 20.43 4.56
C THR A 709 21.57 19.29 3.55
N TYR A 710 21.16 19.55 2.31
CA TYR A 710 21.05 18.55 1.25
C TYR A 710 21.98 18.79 0.05
N THR A 711 22.59 19.97 -0.03
CA THR A 711 23.51 20.34 -1.10
C THR A 711 24.87 19.65 -0.95
N THR A 712 25.43 19.12 -2.04
CA THR A 712 26.74 18.45 -2.06
C THR A 712 27.74 19.11 -3.01
N GLY A 713 29.04 18.91 -2.75
CA GLY A 713 30.14 19.38 -3.60
C GLY A 713 30.48 20.88 -3.49
N ALA A 714 31.61 21.27 -4.07
CA ALA A 714 32.12 22.65 -4.05
C ALA A 714 31.33 23.64 -4.94
N GLY A 715 30.27 23.18 -5.61
CA GLY A 715 29.38 23.97 -6.46
C GLY A 715 27.94 24.10 -5.96
N GLY A 716 27.57 23.47 -4.84
CA GLY A 716 26.25 23.66 -4.19
C GLY A 716 25.06 23.01 -4.89
N SER A 717 25.24 21.92 -5.65
CA SER A 717 24.12 21.23 -6.29
C SER A 717 23.21 20.57 -5.25
N ASP A 718 21.91 20.79 -5.38
CA ASP A 718 20.89 20.17 -4.53
C ASP A 718 20.67 18.70 -4.89
N GLY A 719 20.36 17.88 -3.89
CA GLY A 719 20.07 16.46 -4.02
C GLY A 719 19.12 16.01 -2.90
N THR A 720 18.66 14.76 -2.90
CA THR A 720 17.63 14.30 -1.95
C THR A 720 18.19 13.68 -0.66
N LYS A 721 19.51 13.51 -0.55
CA LYS A 721 20.15 12.91 0.63
C LYS A 721 20.68 13.98 1.59
N THR A 722 20.59 13.70 2.89
CA THR A 722 21.16 14.56 3.94
C THR A 722 22.68 14.64 3.77
N ALA A 723 23.19 15.79 3.36
CA ALA A 723 24.62 16.04 3.24
C ALA A 723 25.27 16.30 4.60
N THR A 724 24.60 17.08 5.47
CA THR A 724 25.12 17.39 6.80
C THR A 724 24.01 17.54 7.84
N ARG A 725 24.35 17.24 9.11
CA ARG A 725 23.52 17.49 10.30
C ARG A 725 24.35 18.22 11.35
N THR A 726 23.86 19.32 11.90
CA THR A 726 24.55 20.09 12.94
C THR A 726 23.73 20.08 14.23
N ASP A 727 24.36 19.72 15.36
CA ASP A 727 23.70 19.66 16.67
C ASP A 727 23.66 21.01 17.43
N ASN A 728 23.03 21.02 18.60
CA ASN A 728 22.90 22.21 19.45
C ASN A 728 24.24 22.77 19.96
N ALA A 729 25.27 21.93 20.08
CA ALA A 729 26.62 22.36 20.45
C ALA A 729 27.41 22.93 19.25
N GLY A 730 26.83 22.87 18.04
CA GLY A 730 27.47 23.27 16.80
C GLY A 730 28.37 22.20 16.21
N ASN A 731 28.31 20.95 16.69
CA ASN A 731 29.03 19.85 16.05
C ASN A 731 28.33 19.47 14.75
N LYS A 732 29.09 19.48 13.66
CA LYS A 732 28.62 19.20 12.30
C LYS A 732 29.03 17.80 11.88
N THR A 733 28.06 16.94 11.63
CA THR A 733 28.22 15.64 10.99
C THR A 733 28.03 15.76 9.48
N THR A 734 29.01 15.34 8.69
CA THR A 734 28.95 15.28 7.22
C THR A 734 28.82 13.83 6.78
N TYR A 735 27.87 13.55 5.88
CA TYR A 735 27.57 12.21 5.38
C TYR A 735 28.08 12.01 3.95
N ALA A 736 28.46 10.78 3.62
CA ALA A 736 28.80 10.37 2.26
C ALA A 736 28.15 9.02 1.96
N TYR A 737 27.78 8.81 0.70
CA TYR A 737 27.00 7.68 0.23
C TYR A 737 27.69 6.97 -0.94
N THR A 738 27.39 5.68 -1.16
CA THR A 738 27.74 4.98 -2.40
C THR A 738 26.88 5.49 -3.55
N THR A 739 27.22 5.05 -4.77
CA THR A 739 26.41 5.24 -5.98
C THR A 739 25.09 4.47 -5.97
N LEU A 740 24.92 3.53 -5.03
CA LEU A 740 23.65 2.87 -4.71
C LEU A 740 22.92 3.53 -3.53
N GLY A 741 23.41 4.69 -3.08
CA GLY A 741 22.81 5.45 -2.01
C GLY A 741 23.07 4.94 -0.59
N ARG A 742 23.91 3.92 -0.37
CA ARG A 742 24.22 3.38 0.96
C ARG A 742 25.16 4.30 1.73
N LEU A 743 24.93 4.52 3.03
CA LEU A 743 25.78 5.37 3.86
C LEU A 743 27.19 4.76 3.97
N THR A 744 28.22 5.41 3.42
CA THR A 744 29.61 4.93 3.55
C THR A 744 30.35 5.58 4.70
N ARG A 745 30.02 6.83 5.01
CA ARG A 745 30.80 7.61 5.97
C ARG A 745 29.97 8.68 6.64
N ALA A 746 30.22 8.89 7.93
CA ALA A 746 29.74 10.03 8.68
C ALA A 746 30.91 10.61 9.49
N VAL A 747 31.15 11.91 9.44
CA VAL A 747 32.24 12.57 10.19
C VAL A 747 31.72 13.76 10.94
N GLU A 748 31.91 13.75 12.25
CA GLU A 748 31.51 14.82 13.15
C GLU A 748 32.72 15.70 13.49
N THR A 749 32.56 17.01 13.31
CA THR A 749 33.55 18.03 13.70
C THR A 749 32.91 19.07 14.59
N ASN A 750 33.61 19.53 15.62
CA ASN A 750 33.18 20.67 16.42
C ASN A 750 33.29 22.00 15.64
N THR A 751 32.93 23.11 16.30
CA THR A 751 32.96 24.46 15.71
C THR A 751 34.35 24.96 15.30
N SER A 752 35.44 24.39 15.83
CA SER A 752 36.82 24.68 15.39
C SER A 752 37.28 23.80 14.21
N GLY A 753 36.40 22.93 13.69
CA GLY A 753 36.73 21.97 12.63
C GLY A 753 37.51 20.74 13.12
N THR A 754 37.66 20.58 14.44
CA THR A 754 38.32 19.42 15.03
C THR A 754 37.34 18.25 15.04
N ARG A 755 37.79 17.10 14.55
CA ARG A 755 36.99 15.87 14.53
C ARG A 755 36.72 15.36 15.94
N THR A 756 35.46 15.12 16.26
CA THR A 756 34.99 14.60 17.56
C THR A 756 34.51 13.16 17.46
N ALA A 757 34.00 12.76 16.30
CA ALA A 757 33.58 11.39 16.02
C ALA A 757 33.68 11.06 14.52
N GLY A 758 33.58 9.78 14.20
CA GLY A 758 33.27 9.38 12.84
C GLY A 758 32.92 7.91 12.72
N TRP A 759 32.31 7.58 11.60
CA TRP A 759 31.85 6.26 11.24
C TRP A 759 32.22 5.96 9.79
N LEU A 760 32.76 4.77 9.55
CA LEU A 760 32.99 4.19 8.24
C LEU A 760 32.16 2.91 8.14
N TYR A 761 31.48 2.76 7.01
CA TYR A 761 30.62 1.63 6.68
C TYR A 761 31.01 1.13 5.30
N CYS A 762 31.40 -0.14 5.20
CA CYS A 762 31.79 -0.76 3.94
C CYS A 762 30.83 -1.88 3.61
N TYR A 763 30.49 -2.01 2.34
CA TYR A 763 29.54 -3.00 1.86
C TYR A 763 30.20 -3.95 0.88
N ASP A 764 29.75 -5.20 0.87
CA ASP A 764 29.95 -6.04 -0.31
C ASP A 764 28.93 -5.69 -1.41
N ASN A 765 29.01 -6.43 -2.51
CA ASN A 765 28.14 -6.20 -3.66
C ASN A 765 26.68 -6.63 -3.41
N ALA A 766 26.46 -7.57 -2.49
CA ALA A 766 25.12 -7.96 -2.02
C ALA A 766 24.53 -6.95 -1.02
N GLY A 767 25.29 -5.91 -0.64
CA GLY A 767 24.85 -4.88 0.29
C GLY A 767 25.01 -5.24 1.77
N ASN A 768 25.74 -6.32 2.08
CA ASN A 768 26.06 -6.66 3.47
C ASN A 768 27.11 -5.72 4.02
N LEU A 769 26.95 -5.30 5.28
CA LEU A 769 27.91 -4.44 5.96
C LEU A 769 29.15 -5.24 6.39
N THR A 770 30.23 -5.18 5.61
CA THR A 770 31.45 -5.97 5.80
C THR A 770 32.46 -5.34 6.75
N THR A 771 32.32 -4.06 7.08
CA THR A 771 33.24 -3.37 7.99
C THR A 771 32.56 -2.16 8.60
N THR A 772 32.76 -1.97 9.90
CA THR A 772 32.36 -0.77 10.64
C THR A 772 33.55 -0.22 11.41
N ASN A 773 33.85 1.08 11.29
CA ASN A 773 34.81 1.74 12.19
C ASN A 773 34.17 2.97 12.82
N THR A 774 34.00 2.96 14.15
CA THR A 774 33.25 3.96 14.93
C THR A 774 34.16 4.92 15.73
N THR A 775 35.45 5.00 15.40
CA THR A 775 36.43 5.80 16.18
C THR A 775 36.43 7.28 15.81
N ALA A 776 36.87 8.16 16.73
CA ALA A 776 37.03 9.60 16.46
C ALA A 776 38.07 9.92 15.37
N THR A 777 38.94 8.98 15.01
CA THR A 777 39.90 9.09 13.91
C THR A 777 39.50 8.28 12.67
N SER A 778 38.28 7.70 12.63
CA SER A 778 37.91 6.64 11.68
C SER A 778 38.44 6.87 10.27
N ALA A 779 38.99 5.80 9.72
CA ALA A 779 39.69 5.79 8.45
C ALA A 779 38.80 6.34 7.32
N SER A 780 39.46 6.88 6.29
CA SER A 780 38.79 7.32 5.07
C SER A 780 38.59 6.19 4.06
N THR A 781 39.08 4.98 4.34
CA THR A 781 39.06 3.84 3.42
C THR A 781 38.74 2.53 4.14
N CYS A 782 38.11 1.61 3.42
CA CYS A 782 37.80 0.26 3.89
C CYS A 782 39.04 -0.62 4.06
N THR A 783 40.17 -0.24 3.46
CA THR A 783 41.43 -0.99 3.53
C THR A 783 42.07 -0.86 4.92
N GLY A 784 42.54 -1.98 5.48
CA GLY A 784 43.31 -2.00 6.73
C GLY A 784 42.49 -1.84 8.02
N GLN A 785 41.17 -2.01 7.95
CA GLN A 785 40.29 -1.98 9.14
C GLN A 785 40.35 -3.31 9.90
N THR A 786 40.23 -3.24 11.23
CA THR A 786 40.27 -4.40 12.13
C THR A 786 38.88 -4.97 12.47
N ALA A 787 37.84 -4.14 12.33
CA ALA A 787 36.46 -4.52 12.60
C ALA A 787 35.76 -5.00 11.31
N THR A 788 35.86 -6.30 11.02
CA THR A 788 35.40 -6.90 9.75
C THR A 788 34.33 -7.97 9.98
N TYR A 789 33.39 -8.08 9.04
CA TYR A 789 32.28 -9.04 9.08
C TYR A 789 32.29 -9.89 7.81
N GLY A 790 32.08 -11.19 7.95
CA GLY A 790 31.99 -12.13 6.84
C GLY A 790 30.60 -12.75 6.74
N TYR A 791 30.10 -12.87 5.53
CA TYR A 791 28.76 -13.36 5.22
C TYR A 791 28.84 -14.60 4.33
N ASN A 792 27.85 -15.48 4.45
CA ASN A 792 27.67 -16.55 3.46
C ASN A 792 26.84 -16.07 2.26
N ALA A 793 26.60 -16.97 1.30
CA ALA A 793 25.86 -16.65 0.08
C ALA A 793 24.39 -16.25 0.32
N ALA A 794 23.82 -16.60 1.48
CA ALA A 794 22.48 -16.18 1.89
C ALA A 794 22.46 -14.83 2.63
N SER A 795 23.59 -14.09 2.66
CA SER A 795 23.74 -12.84 3.40
C SER A 795 23.58 -12.98 4.92
N GLU A 796 23.72 -14.19 5.46
CA GLU A 796 23.78 -14.44 6.90
C GLU A 796 25.18 -14.11 7.44
N LEU A 797 25.25 -13.46 8.60
CA LEU A 797 26.52 -13.08 9.24
C LEU A 797 27.17 -14.31 9.87
N THR A 798 28.35 -14.72 9.40
CA THR A 798 29.02 -15.95 9.86
C THR A 798 30.28 -15.69 10.67
N THR A 799 30.90 -14.53 10.50
CA THR A 799 32.16 -14.19 11.17
C THR A 799 32.24 -12.72 11.55
N ALA A 800 32.93 -12.42 12.64
CA ALA A 800 33.32 -11.06 13.00
C ALA A 800 34.78 -11.02 13.49
N ASN A 801 35.57 -10.07 13.00
CA ASN A 801 36.97 -9.81 13.37
C ASN A 801 37.86 -11.06 13.29
N GLY A 802 37.59 -11.94 12.31
CA GLY A 802 38.28 -13.22 12.14
C GLY A 802 37.81 -14.36 13.06
N SER A 803 36.85 -14.12 13.96
CA SER A 803 36.18 -15.18 14.72
C SER A 803 35.04 -15.78 13.93
N THR A 804 34.96 -17.11 13.89
CA THR A 804 33.86 -17.90 13.28
C THR A 804 32.88 -18.45 14.31
N ALA A 805 33.09 -18.20 15.60
CA ALA A 805 32.26 -18.74 16.66
C ALA A 805 31.14 -17.76 17.05
N GLY A 806 29.94 -18.30 17.26
CA GLY A 806 28.86 -17.60 17.96
C GLY A 806 27.70 -17.10 17.09
N TRP A 807 27.73 -17.25 15.76
CA TRP A 807 26.57 -17.01 14.90
C TRP A 807 26.00 -18.32 14.37
N SER A 808 24.69 -18.45 14.39
CA SER A 808 23.97 -19.59 13.81
C SER A 808 22.58 -19.17 13.34
N TYR A 809 22.05 -19.88 12.35
CA TYR A 809 20.75 -19.63 11.74
C TYR A 809 19.99 -20.95 11.57
N ASP A 810 18.66 -20.89 11.56
CA ASP A 810 17.83 -22.01 11.15
C ASP A 810 17.69 -22.09 9.63
N GLY A 811 17.00 -23.12 9.12
CA GLY A 811 16.82 -23.31 7.67
C GLY A 811 16.00 -22.22 6.97
N ALA A 812 15.26 -21.39 7.72
CA ALA A 812 14.54 -20.23 7.19
C ALA A 812 15.33 -18.93 7.31
N GLY A 813 16.54 -18.96 7.87
CA GLY A 813 17.42 -17.80 8.02
C GLY A 813 17.22 -17.03 9.31
N ASN A 814 16.41 -17.53 10.25
CA ASN A 814 16.26 -16.82 11.51
C ASN A 814 17.49 -17.06 12.39
N GLU A 815 18.01 -16.01 13.01
CA GLU A 815 19.12 -16.10 13.95
C GLU A 815 18.78 -17.07 15.10
N THR A 816 19.65 -18.03 15.38
CA THR A 816 19.52 -18.98 16.51
C THR A 816 20.56 -18.73 17.60
N GLY A 817 21.52 -17.85 17.31
CA GLY A 817 22.52 -17.32 18.23
C GLY A 817 23.41 -16.31 17.52
N ALA A 818 23.91 -15.33 18.28
CA ALA A 818 24.82 -14.30 17.78
C ALA A 818 25.85 -13.86 18.81
N ALA A 819 27.08 -13.65 18.37
CA ALA A 819 28.12 -12.98 19.15
C ALA A 819 28.14 -11.47 18.87
N SER A 820 26.98 -10.82 18.99
CA SER A 820 26.84 -9.39 18.73
C SER A 820 27.72 -8.55 19.66
N PRO A 821 28.33 -7.44 19.18
CA PRO A 821 29.04 -6.50 20.03
C PRO A 821 28.17 -5.90 21.16
N ALA A 822 26.85 -5.90 21.00
CA ALA A 822 25.90 -5.45 22.02
C ALA A 822 25.71 -6.47 23.16
N GLY A 823 26.14 -7.72 22.97
CA GLY A 823 25.96 -8.83 23.90
C GLY A 823 25.70 -10.14 23.15
N ALA A 824 26.23 -11.24 23.68
CA ALA A 824 25.97 -12.55 23.10
C ALA A 824 24.51 -12.96 23.31
N ARG A 825 23.88 -13.42 22.24
CA ARG A 825 22.55 -14.04 22.25
C ARG A 825 22.69 -15.53 21.94
N SER A 826 21.90 -16.35 22.62
CA SER A 826 21.94 -17.81 22.46
C SER A 826 20.60 -18.44 22.80
N ALA A 827 20.43 -19.71 22.42
CA ALA A 827 19.19 -20.47 22.60
C ALA A 827 17.97 -19.69 22.07
N GLU A 828 18.14 -19.03 20.93
CA GLU A 828 17.02 -18.43 20.23
C GLU A 828 16.18 -19.52 19.59
N THR A 829 14.87 -19.46 19.81
CA THR A 829 13.88 -20.38 19.24
C THR A 829 12.84 -19.59 18.47
N TRP A 830 12.25 -20.22 17.46
CA TRP A 830 11.28 -19.58 16.57
C TRP A 830 10.02 -20.43 16.46
N SER A 831 8.85 -19.79 16.45
CA SER A 831 7.57 -20.45 16.24
C SER A 831 7.48 -21.01 14.82
N GLU A 832 6.49 -21.86 14.58
CA GLU A 832 6.20 -22.39 13.24
C GLU A 832 5.74 -21.30 12.25
N PHE A 833 5.34 -20.13 12.76
CA PHE A 833 5.06 -18.92 11.99
C PHE A 833 6.26 -17.95 11.88
N THR A 834 7.47 -18.39 12.26
CA THR A 834 8.68 -17.54 12.18
C THR A 834 8.62 -16.30 13.09
N GLN A 835 7.99 -16.43 14.25
CA GLN A 835 8.06 -15.42 15.32
C GLN A 835 9.11 -15.84 16.36
N LEU A 836 9.92 -14.90 16.88
CA LEU A 836 10.91 -15.21 17.93
C LEU A 836 10.18 -15.75 19.17
N ALA A 837 10.35 -17.01 19.53
CA ALA A 837 9.63 -17.66 20.64
C ALA A 837 10.42 -17.63 21.97
N GLY A 838 11.73 -17.53 21.91
CA GLY A 838 12.58 -17.46 23.11
C GLY A 838 13.99 -16.98 22.78
N ILE A 839 14.68 -16.37 23.74
CA ILE A 839 16.03 -15.82 23.56
C ILE A 839 16.78 -15.76 24.91
N THR A 840 18.07 -16.08 24.92
CA THR A 840 18.93 -15.90 26.11
C THR A 840 19.96 -14.80 25.88
N THR A 841 19.94 -13.78 26.72
CA THR A 841 20.90 -12.66 26.72
C THR A 841 21.34 -12.33 28.14
N GLY A 842 22.62 -12.00 28.33
CA GLY A 842 23.17 -11.70 29.67
C GLY A 842 22.98 -12.83 30.69
N GLY A 843 22.85 -14.08 30.25
CA GLY A 843 22.57 -15.24 31.10
C GLY A 843 21.10 -15.40 31.52
N THR A 844 20.18 -14.57 31.03
CA THR A 844 18.74 -14.63 31.31
C THR A 844 17.98 -15.10 30.09
N HIS A 845 17.12 -16.11 30.26
CA HIS A 845 16.21 -16.59 29.22
C HIS A 845 14.89 -15.79 29.25
N LEU A 846 14.40 -15.40 28.08
CA LEU A 846 13.17 -14.63 27.90
C LEU A 846 12.29 -15.34 26.86
N ASP A 847 11.12 -15.82 27.29
CA ASP A 847 10.10 -16.36 26.39
C ASP A 847 9.32 -15.22 25.70
N ALA A 848 8.90 -15.41 24.47
CA ALA A 848 8.10 -14.45 23.73
C ALA A 848 6.83 -15.09 23.16
N ALA A 849 5.74 -14.31 23.11
CA ALA A 849 4.45 -14.74 22.59
C ALA A 849 3.83 -13.66 21.71
N TYR A 850 2.97 -14.07 20.78
CA TYR A 850 2.38 -13.25 19.73
C TYR A 850 0.94 -13.64 19.48
N ALA A 851 0.14 -12.69 19.03
CA ALA A 851 -1.16 -12.96 18.45
C ALA A 851 -1.05 -13.01 16.91
N GLY A 852 -1.88 -13.82 16.27
CA GLY A 852 -1.83 -14.06 14.83
C GLY A 852 -0.59 -14.83 14.35
N THR A 853 -0.33 -14.74 13.05
CA THR A 853 0.73 -15.48 12.34
C THR A 853 1.93 -14.62 11.98
N ASP A 854 1.94 -13.34 12.35
CA ASP A 854 3.04 -12.42 12.08
C ASP A 854 3.67 -11.90 13.39
N SER A 855 4.82 -11.24 13.29
CA SER A 855 5.54 -10.74 14.46
C SER A 855 5.08 -9.35 14.92
N GLY A 856 4.03 -8.79 14.34
CA GLY A 856 3.53 -7.43 14.58
C GLY A 856 2.95 -7.26 15.99
N GLU A 857 2.12 -8.21 16.43
CA GLU A 857 1.44 -8.15 17.73
C GLU A 857 2.12 -9.05 18.76
N ARG A 858 3.34 -8.67 19.20
CA ARG A 858 3.99 -9.33 20.35
C ARG A 858 3.18 -9.05 21.62
N THR A 859 2.71 -10.09 22.30
CA THR A 859 1.91 -10.01 23.53
C THR A 859 2.74 -10.21 24.79
N ARG A 860 3.91 -10.86 24.70
CA ARG A 860 4.82 -11.07 25.84
C ARG A 860 6.30 -11.12 25.43
N LEU A 861 7.17 -10.66 26.34
CA LEU A 861 8.62 -10.94 26.36
C LEU A 861 9.10 -11.08 27.82
N GLY A 862 9.54 -12.27 28.20
CA GLY A 862 9.89 -12.61 29.58
C GLY A 862 8.73 -12.33 30.53
N THR A 863 8.94 -11.41 31.47
CA THR A 863 7.93 -10.96 32.44
C THR A 863 7.20 -9.68 32.02
N THR A 864 7.37 -9.25 30.76
CA THR A 864 6.74 -8.03 30.22
C THR A 864 5.60 -8.40 29.29
N ASP A 865 4.40 -7.91 29.58
CA ASP A 865 3.20 -8.08 28.75
C ASP A 865 2.90 -6.80 27.95
N PHE A 866 2.35 -6.97 26.75
CA PHE A 866 2.05 -5.90 25.81
C PHE A 866 0.60 -5.97 25.36
N ALA A 867 -0.11 -4.83 25.37
CA ALA A 867 -1.45 -4.70 24.82
C ALA A 867 -1.39 -3.95 23.48
N ASN A 868 -1.75 -4.65 22.39
CA ASN A 868 -1.76 -4.12 21.02
C ASN A 868 -3.18 -3.76 20.61
N THR A 869 -3.42 -2.51 20.25
CA THR A 869 -4.72 -1.97 19.83
C THR A 869 -4.65 -1.49 18.39
N ALA A 870 -5.76 -0.91 17.89
CA ALA A 870 -5.80 -0.29 16.57
C ALA A 870 -4.89 0.94 16.39
N LEU A 871 -4.15 1.38 17.42
CA LEU A 871 -3.12 2.43 17.31
C LEU A 871 -1.70 1.88 17.57
N GLY A 872 -1.53 0.56 17.70
CA GLY A 872 -0.27 -0.10 18.04
C GLY A 872 -0.18 -0.49 19.53
N VAL A 873 1.03 -0.56 20.10
CA VAL A 873 1.20 -0.85 21.54
C VAL A 873 0.58 0.29 22.35
N ALA A 874 -0.53 0.02 23.03
CA ALA A 874 -1.21 0.97 23.90
C ALA A 874 -0.62 0.95 25.32
N ALA A 875 -0.02 -0.17 25.72
CA ALA A 875 0.20 -0.45 27.12
C ALA A 875 1.29 -1.54 27.31
N ILE A 876 2.27 -1.28 28.20
CA ILE A 876 3.34 -2.22 28.59
C ILE A 876 3.39 -2.43 30.12
N GLN A 877 3.28 -3.70 30.55
CA GLN A 877 3.27 -4.08 31.96
C GLN A 877 4.56 -4.85 32.24
N SER A 878 5.41 -4.33 33.12
CA SER A 878 6.66 -4.99 33.50
C SER A 878 6.74 -5.10 35.03
N GLY A 879 6.62 -6.32 35.54
CA GLY A 879 6.48 -6.56 36.99
C GLY A 879 5.25 -5.86 37.55
N THR A 880 5.43 -4.89 38.45
CA THR A 880 4.36 -4.05 39.01
C THR A 880 4.21 -2.70 38.30
N THR A 881 5.06 -2.40 37.31
CA THR A 881 5.05 -1.09 36.63
C THR A 881 4.20 -1.13 35.37
N LEU A 882 3.15 -0.31 35.39
CA LEU A 882 2.25 -0.04 34.27
C LEU A 882 2.77 1.16 33.46
N THR A 883 2.83 1.03 32.13
CA THR A 883 3.19 2.14 31.23
C THR A 883 2.16 2.30 30.11
N GLY A 884 1.28 3.30 30.20
CA GLY A 884 0.31 3.62 29.13
C GLY A 884 0.97 4.48 28.06
N MET A 885 0.61 4.28 26.80
CA MET A 885 1.17 4.99 25.64
C MET A 885 0.21 6.09 25.19
N ILE A 886 0.75 7.26 24.86
CA ILE A 886 -0.01 8.38 24.30
C ILE A 886 0.31 8.44 22.81
N ARG A 887 -0.70 8.20 21.98
CA ARG A 887 -0.55 8.12 20.52
C ARG A 887 -1.50 9.03 19.79
N GLU A 888 -1.02 9.53 18.65
CA GLU A 888 -1.87 10.14 17.63
C GLU A 888 -2.73 9.06 16.94
N PRO A 889 -3.81 9.45 16.25
CA PRO A 889 -4.66 8.51 15.51
C PRO A 889 -3.95 7.74 14.39
N SER A 890 -2.79 8.23 13.93
CA SER A 890 -1.89 7.54 13.01
C SER A 890 -1.07 6.43 13.69
N GLY A 891 -1.20 6.23 15.00
CA GLY A 891 -0.34 5.36 15.79
C GLY A 891 1.02 5.99 16.16
N THR A 892 1.33 7.21 15.73
CA THR A 892 2.57 7.92 16.10
C THR A 892 2.62 8.12 17.62
N LEU A 893 3.74 7.73 18.24
CA LEU A 893 3.95 7.85 19.69
C LEU A 893 4.31 9.30 20.07
N THR A 894 3.53 9.92 20.95
CA THR A 894 3.73 11.29 21.43
C THR A 894 4.24 11.33 22.87
N GLY A 895 3.90 10.32 23.68
CA GLY A 895 4.27 10.29 25.09
C GLY A 895 3.95 8.98 25.78
N MET A 896 4.13 8.95 27.10
CA MET A 896 3.76 7.83 27.96
C MET A 896 3.30 8.30 29.33
N THR A 897 2.44 7.51 29.97
CA THR A 897 2.17 7.57 31.40
C THR A 897 2.93 6.45 32.10
N ARG A 898 3.68 6.77 33.15
CA ARG A 898 4.48 5.81 33.90
C ARG A 898 4.49 6.17 35.38
N SER A 899 4.13 5.23 36.24
CA SER A 899 4.10 5.42 37.70
C SER A 899 3.29 6.66 38.14
N GLY A 900 2.19 6.96 37.44
CA GLY A 900 1.31 8.10 37.74
C GLY A 900 1.79 9.46 37.23
N ALA A 901 2.90 9.51 36.49
CA ALA A 901 3.41 10.73 35.84
C ALA A 901 3.35 10.61 34.32
N THR A 902 3.26 11.74 33.63
CA THR A 902 3.20 11.81 32.17
C THR A 902 4.45 12.45 31.59
N TYR A 903 4.91 11.90 30.47
CA TYR A 903 6.12 12.30 29.77
C TYR A 903 5.90 12.36 28.27
N HIS A 904 6.60 13.27 27.59
CA HIS A 904 6.43 13.54 26.16
C HIS A 904 7.75 13.44 25.40
N TYR A 905 7.67 12.91 24.17
CA TYR A 905 8.82 12.64 23.32
C TYR A 905 9.03 13.76 22.30
N LEU A 906 10.26 14.26 22.22
CA LEU A 906 10.72 15.17 21.17
C LEU A 906 11.75 14.44 20.30
N THR A 907 11.60 14.54 18.99
CA THR A 907 12.27 13.66 18.02
C THR A 907 13.13 14.42 17.02
N ASP A 908 14.01 13.68 16.35
CA ASP A 908 14.65 14.17 15.12
C ASP A 908 13.76 13.92 13.88
N ALA A 909 14.30 14.23 12.69
CA ALA A 909 13.60 14.08 11.41
C ALA A 909 13.21 12.62 11.07
N GLN A 910 13.82 11.64 11.72
CA GLN A 910 13.52 10.21 11.53
C GLN A 910 12.59 9.67 12.63
N GLY A 911 12.10 10.53 13.52
CA GLY A 911 11.31 10.11 14.68
C GLY A 911 12.14 9.51 15.82
N SER A 912 13.48 9.60 15.80
CA SER A 912 14.30 9.13 16.92
C SER A 912 14.11 10.05 18.13
N VAL A 913 13.83 9.49 19.30
CA VAL A 913 13.66 10.27 20.53
C VAL A 913 14.98 10.93 20.91
N THR A 914 15.05 12.26 20.90
CA THR A 914 16.25 13.01 21.32
C THR A 914 16.12 13.59 22.72
N THR A 915 14.89 13.83 23.17
CA THR A 915 14.60 14.45 24.46
C THR A 915 13.26 13.96 24.99
N VAL A 916 13.19 13.75 26.30
CA VAL A 916 11.95 13.47 27.03
C VAL A 916 11.71 14.60 28.03
N VAL A 917 10.49 15.14 28.04
CA VAL A 917 10.06 16.15 29.01
C VAL A 917 8.98 15.62 29.94
N ASN A 918 8.93 16.13 31.16
CA ASN A 918 7.81 15.90 32.09
C ASN A 918 6.63 16.84 31.80
N SER A 919 5.52 16.67 32.52
CA SER A 919 4.31 17.51 32.39
C SER A 919 4.52 19.01 32.71
N ALA A 920 5.64 19.39 33.31
CA ALA A 920 6.04 20.79 33.54
C ALA A 920 6.92 21.35 32.39
N GLY A 921 7.11 20.59 31.30
CA GLY A 921 7.94 20.97 30.16
C GLY A 921 9.45 20.97 30.47
N GLN A 922 9.88 20.25 31.51
CA GLN A 922 11.28 20.15 31.92
C GLN A 922 11.89 18.86 31.36
N GLN A 923 13.11 18.96 30.82
CA GLN A 923 13.86 17.79 30.33
C GLN A 923 14.19 16.84 31.48
N VAL A 924 13.85 15.57 31.31
CA VAL A 924 14.21 14.48 32.23
C VAL A 924 15.19 13.50 31.60
N ASP A 925 15.11 13.32 30.27
CA ASP A 925 16.01 12.45 29.51
C ASP A 925 16.52 13.12 28.23
N ALA A 926 17.70 12.70 27.77
CA ALA A 926 18.35 13.15 26.55
C ALA A 926 19.14 12.02 25.89
N TYR A 927 19.01 11.86 24.58
CA TYR A 927 19.65 10.77 23.83
C TYR A 927 20.31 11.26 22.55
N THR A 928 21.43 10.61 22.20
CA THR A 928 22.07 10.73 20.89
C THR A 928 22.44 9.35 20.34
N TYR A 929 22.44 9.21 19.02
CA TYR A 929 22.64 7.94 18.33
C TYR A 929 23.80 7.99 17.33
N THR A 930 24.40 6.84 17.07
CA THR A 930 25.17 6.59 15.84
C THR A 930 24.23 6.57 14.63
N PRO A 931 24.72 6.65 13.38
CA PRO A 931 23.88 6.55 12.20
C PRO A 931 23.02 5.28 12.08
N TYR A 932 23.39 4.18 12.75
CA TYR A 932 22.63 2.93 12.78
C TYR A 932 21.89 2.71 14.12
N GLY A 933 21.74 3.76 14.95
CA GLY A 933 20.85 3.70 16.12
C GLY A 933 21.47 3.14 17.40
N THR A 934 22.78 2.87 17.44
CA THR A 934 23.48 2.59 18.71
C THR A 934 23.48 3.86 19.57
N ALA A 935 23.14 3.75 20.85
CA ALA A 935 23.20 4.90 21.76
C ALA A 935 24.65 5.40 21.95
N ARG A 936 24.84 6.73 21.97
CA ARG A 936 26.12 7.39 22.24
C ARG A 936 26.13 8.05 23.61
N THR A 937 25.22 9.00 23.80
CA THR A 937 25.02 9.68 25.09
C THR A 937 23.60 9.43 25.54
N THR A 938 23.46 8.99 26.78
CA THR A 938 22.18 8.72 27.43
C THR A 938 22.20 9.42 28.77
N THR A 939 21.35 10.42 28.94
CA THR A 939 20.96 10.94 30.25
C THR A 939 19.54 10.48 30.49
N GLU A 940 19.31 9.71 31.55
CA GLU A 940 18.02 9.10 31.81
C GLU A 940 17.68 9.18 33.30
N SER A 941 16.65 9.95 33.61
CA SER A 941 16.03 10.03 34.94
C SER A 941 14.79 9.15 35.01
N VAL A 942 14.15 8.87 33.88
CA VAL A 942 12.95 8.06 33.77
C VAL A 942 13.16 6.96 32.75
N ALA A 943 13.15 5.70 33.21
CA ALA A 943 13.35 4.55 32.35
C ALA A 943 12.26 4.46 31.26
N GLN A 944 12.66 4.46 29.99
CA GLN A 944 11.74 4.35 28.85
C GLN A 944 12.37 3.63 27.63
N PRO A 945 11.61 2.76 26.93
CA PRO A 945 12.15 1.87 25.89
C PRO A 945 12.10 2.43 24.45
N TRP A 946 11.41 3.54 24.18
CA TRP A 946 11.25 4.08 22.83
C TRP A 946 12.43 4.99 22.46
N ARG A 947 13.23 4.59 21.47
CA ARG A 947 14.53 5.23 21.21
C ARG A 947 14.71 5.61 19.73
N TYR A 948 15.64 4.96 19.04
CA TYR A 948 15.97 5.22 17.65
C TYR A 948 14.74 5.01 16.76
N THR A 949 14.45 5.97 15.87
CA THR A 949 13.30 5.98 14.94
C THR A 949 11.95 5.66 15.60
N GLY A 950 11.77 6.01 16.87
CA GLY A 950 10.54 5.71 17.61
C GLY A 950 10.31 4.22 17.87
N ALA A 951 11.35 3.37 17.74
CA ALA A 951 11.26 1.94 17.93
C ALA A 951 11.47 1.51 19.38
N TYR A 952 10.86 0.37 19.76
CA TYR A 952 10.96 -0.20 21.10
C TYR A 952 12.28 -0.96 21.26
N LEU A 953 13.22 -0.42 22.02
CA LEU A 953 14.44 -1.09 22.47
C LEU A 953 14.10 -2.02 23.64
N ASP A 954 14.16 -3.32 23.41
CA ASP A 954 13.85 -4.30 24.44
C ASP A 954 15.11 -4.75 25.24
N PRO A 955 14.94 -5.48 26.36
CA PRO A 955 16.05 -5.90 27.21
C PRO A 955 17.11 -6.79 26.55
N THR A 956 16.85 -7.29 25.33
CA THR A 956 17.82 -8.06 24.54
C THR A 956 18.87 -7.18 23.87
N GLY A 957 18.63 -5.86 23.81
CA GLY A 957 19.44 -4.91 23.05
C GLY A 957 18.99 -4.76 21.59
N LEU A 958 17.92 -5.45 21.19
CA LEU A 958 17.31 -5.35 19.87
C LEU A 958 16.17 -4.32 19.86
N TYR A 959 15.99 -3.67 18.72
CA TYR A 959 14.79 -2.91 18.43
C TYR A 959 13.71 -3.81 17.85
N LYS A 960 12.51 -3.77 18.43
CA LYS A 960 11.32 -4.40 17.87
C LYS A 960 10.68 -3.45 16.84
N LEU A 961 10.68 -3.85 15.57
CA LEU A 961 10.14 -3.09 14.44
C LEU A 961 9.08 -3.93 13.73
N GLY A 962 7.79 -3.73 14.03
CA GLY A 962 6.67 -4.44 13.40
C GLY A 962 6.89 -5.94 13.18
N ALA A 963 7.27 -6.39 12.00
CA ALA A 963 7.51 -7.79 11.67
C ALA A 963 8.90 -8.33 12.04
N ARG A 964 9.89 -7.47 12.36
CA ARG A 964 11.29 -7.87 12.55
C ARG A 964 11.95 -7.38 13.86
N TYR A 965 13.16 -7.89 14.10
CA TYR A 965 14.05 -7.47 15.17
C TYR A 965 15.35 -6.92 14.57
N TYR A 966 15.75 -5.73 15.01
CA TYR A 966 16.89 -5.01 14.47
C TYR A 966 18.02 -4.91 15.50
N ASP A 967 19.24 -5.31 15.11
CA ASP A 967 20.44 -5.16 15.90
C ASP A 967 21.17 -3.85 15.52
N PRO A 968 21.11 -2.81 16.38
CA PRO A 968 21.70 -1.51 16.08
C PRO A 968 23.24 -1.50 16.16
N ALA A 969 23.87 -2.51 16.77
CA ALA A 969 25.33 -2.61 16.81
C ALA A 969 25.89 -3.23 15.53
N LEU A 970 25.10 -4.07 14.86
CA LEU A 970 25.45 -4.68 13.57
C LEU A 970 24.84 -3.96 12.37
N GLY A 971 23.81 -3.12 12.58
CA GLY A 971 23.15 -2.39 11.51
C GLY A 971 22.30 -3.26 10.58
N ARG A 972 21.73 -4.35 11.11
CA ARG A 972 20.96 -5.34 10.33
C ARG A 972 19.85 -6.01 11.14
N PHE A 973 18.89 -6.61 10.45
CA PHE A 973 17.85 -7.45 11.04
C PHE A 973 18.40 -8.84 11.43
N THR A 974 17.74 -9.49 12.40
CA THR A 974 18.10 -10.83 12.88
C THR A 974 17.40 -11.96 12.11
N GLN A 975 16.50 -11.62 11.20
CA GLN A 975 15.77 -12.54 10.33
C GLN A 975 15.55 -11.91 8.93
N PRO A 976 15.30 -12.73 7.89
CA PRO A 976 14.90 -12.23 6.59
C PRO A 976 13.63 -11.39 6.64
N ASP A 977 13.52 -10.39 5.76
CA ASP A 977 12.26 -9.70 5.44
C ASP A 977 11.18 -10.73 5.05
N PRO A 978 10.12 -10.92 5.86
CA PRO A 978 9.08 -11.88 5.55
C PRO A 978 8.23 -11.43 4.35
N SER A 979 8.32 -10.19 3.87
CA SER A 979 7.68 -9.75 2.63
C SER A 979 8.39 -10.26 1.36
N GLY A 980 9.67 -10.63 1.47
CA GLY A 980 10.51 -11.04 0.34
C GLY A 980 10.84 -9.90 -0.65
N ARG A 981 10.54 -8.65 -0.29
CA ARG A 981 10.71 -7.50 -1.19
C ARG A 981 12.12 -6.93 -1.19
N GLU A 982 12.94 -7.18 -0.17
CA GLU A 982 14.32 -6.68 -0.14
C GLU A 982 15.28 -7.46 -1.06
N THR A 983 16.23 -6.76 -1.66
CA THR A 983 17.34 -7.40 -2.41
C THR A 983 18.36 -8.04 -1.48
N ASN A 984 18.53 -7.47 -0.29
CA ASN A 984 19.25 -8.06 0.82
C ASN A 984 18.29 -8.18 2.00
N ALA A 985 17.87 -9.42 2.31
CA ALA A 985 16.78 -9.68 3.25
C ALA A 985 17.08 -9.29 4.71
N TYR A 986 18.31 -8.93 5.06
CA TYR A 986 18.70 -8.54 6.41
C TYR A 986 19.08 -7.05 6.53
N ALA A 987 19.15 -6.32 5.42
CA ALA A 987 19.66 -4.96 5.43
C ALA A 987 18.64 -4.00 6.04
N TYR A 988 19.05 -3.22 7.05
CA TYR A 988 18.22 -2.13 7.54
C TYR A 988 18.22 -0.98 6.53
N THR A 989 17.01 -0.56 6.11
CA THR A 989 16.78 0.59 5.21
C THR A 989 17.66 0.58 3.95
N ALA A 990 17.88 -0.60 3.36
CA ALA A 990 18.77 -0.83 2.22
C ALA A 990 20.21 -0.29 2.37
N GLY A 991 20.65 -0.02 3.61
CA GLY A 991 21.95 0.59 3.93
C GLY A 991 21.97 2.12 4.00
N ASP A 992 20.82 2.80 3.96
CA ASP A 992 20.71 4.27 4.13
C ASP A 992 19.90 4.66 5.38
N PRO A 993 20.44 4.43 6.59
CA PRO A 993 19.73 4.65 7.84
C PRO A 993 19.66 6.12 8.25
N VAL A 994 20.13 7.06 7.43
CA VAL A 994 20.11 8.51 7.72
C VAL A 994 18.93 9.20 7.05
N ASN A 995 18.47 8.67 5.92
CA ASN A 995 17.39 9.26 5.13
C ASN A 995 16.09 8.46 5.20
N HIS A 996 16.13 7.22 5.72
CA HIS A 996 14.99 6.33 5.77
C HIS A 996 14.83 5.69 7.15
N THR A 997 13.65 5.13 7.41
CA THR A 997 13.28 4.35 8.58
C THR A 997 12.55 3.10 8.14
N ASP A 998 12.45 2.08 9.00
CA ASP A 998 11.59 0.91 8.75
C ASP A 998 10.72 0.62 9.99
N PRO A 999 9.66 1.41 10.25
CA PRO A 999 8.86 1.31 11.48
C PRO A 999 8.11 -0.03 11.62
N ASN A 1000 7.75 -0.65 10.49
CA ASN A 1000 7.01 -1.91 10.46
C ASN A 1000 7.91 -3.15 10.21
N GLY A 1001 9.21 -2.97 10.02
CA GLY A 1001 10.13 -4.06 9.73
C GLY A 1001 9.86 -4.74 8.38
N LEU A 1002 9.30 -4.04 7.39
CA LEU A 1002 8.99 -4.53 6.04
C LEU A 1002 9.27 -3.47 4.95
N GLU A 1003 9.71 -2.26 5.34
CA GLU A 1003 9.95 -1.16 4.42
C GLU A 1003 11.29 -1.33 3.70
N ASN A 1004 11.19 -1.61 2.41
CA ASN A 1004 12.34 -1.64 1.52
C ASN A 1004 12.54 -0.25 0.89
N SER A 1005 13.61 0.45 1.26
CA SER A 1005 13.95 1.81 0.78
C SER A 1005 14.81 1.95 -0.51
N PRO A 1006 14.67 1.15 -1.59
CA PRO A 1006 15.26 1.49 -2.90
C PRO A 1006 14.24 2.07 -3.88
N LEU A 1007 12.92 1.99 -3.62
CA LEU A 1007 11.88 2.59 -4.48
C LEU A 1007 11.45 4.00 -4.08
N GLU A 1008 11.86 4.51 -2.92
CA GLU A 1008 11.55 5.89 -2.53
C GLU A 1008 12.23 6.94 -3.41
N TYR A 1009 13.34 6.61 -4.09
CA TYR A 1009 13.95 7.52 -5.07
C TYR A 1009 13.08 7.75 -6.30
N VAL A 1010 12.24 6.78 -6.65
CA VAL A 1010 11.24 6.91 -7.72
C VAL A 1010 10.00 7.60 -7.15
N ASN A 1011 9.54 7.22 -5.94
CA ASN A 1011 8.31 7.77 -5.36
C ASN A 1011 8.42 9.21 -4.83
N PHE A 1012 9.58 9.70 -4.39
CA PHE A 1012 9.67 11.09 -3.92
C PHE A 1012 9.74 12.11 -5.07
N ALA A 1013 10.33 11.72 -6.20
CA ALA A 1013 10.36 12.56 -7.41
C ALA A 1013 9.10 12.38 -8.29
N LEU A 1014 8.42 11.24 -8.21
CA LEU A 1014 7.29 10.88 -9.08
C LEU A 1014 5.99 10.60 -8.33
N GLY A 1015 5.98 10.78 -7.01
CA GLY A 1015 4.82 10.55 -6.14
C GLY A 1015 3.69 11.53 -6.34
N THR A 1016 3.78 12.44 -7.30
CA THR A 1016 2.68 13.26 -7.80
C THR A 1016 2.09 12.73 -9.11
N VAL A 1017 2.76 11.77 -9.78
CA VAL A 1017 2.37 11.22 -11.09
C VAL A 1017 2.14 9.70 -10.98
N GLY A 1018 0.88 9.28 -10.81
CA GLY A 1018 0.48 7.86 -10.75
C GLY A 1018 0.88 6.98 -11.95
N ALA A 1019 1.44 7.54 -13.01
CA ALA A 1019 1.88 6.81 -14.19
C ALA A 1019 3.29 6.18 -14.08
N VAL A 1020 4.23 6.80 -13.35
CA VAL A 1020 5.67 6.45 -13.45
C VAL A 1020 6.10 5.38 -12.45
N ALA A 1021 5.49 5.33 -11.26
CA ALA A 1021 5.74 4.26 -10.28
C ALA A 1021 5.49 2.86 -10.88
N GLY A 1022 4.52 2.75 -11.80
CA GLY A 1022 4.19 1.49 -12.48
C GLY A 1022 5.15 1.05 -13.59
N ILE A 1023 6.05 1.90 -14.11
CA ILE A 1023 6.99 1.49 -15.18
C ILE A 1023 8.33 1.03 -14.60
N VAL A 1024 8.80 1.64 -13.51
CA VAL A 1024 10.06 1.24 -12.85
C VAL A 1024 9.80 0.22 -11.73
N GLY A 1025 8.71 0.37 -10.97
CA GLY A 1025 8.34 -0.55 -9.88
C GLY A 1025 7.97 -1.96 -10.36
N LEU A 1026 7.28 -2.07 -11.51
CA LEU A 1026 6.90 -3.38 -12.09
C LEU A 1026 8.09 -4.15 -12.67
N VAL A 1027 9.22 -3.46 -12.86
CA VAL A 1027 10.40 -3.97 -13.55
C VAL A 1027 11.54 -4.23 -12.57
N ALA A 1028 11.68 -3.44 -11.49
CA ALA A 1028 12.89 -3.43 -10.65
C ALA A 1028 12.77 -4.09 -9.26
N THR A 1029 11.60 -4.55 -8.78
CA THR A 1029 11.51 -5.09 -7.41
C THR A 1029 11.13 -6.57 -7.33
N SER A 1030 12.19 -7.34 -7.05
CA SER A 1030 12.22 -8.43 -6.07
C SER A 1030 11.95 -9.83 -6.60
N PRO A 1031 12.59 -10.86 -6.02
CA PRO A 1031 12.20 -12.26 -6.24
C PRO A 1031 10.72 -12.36 -5.88
N VAL A 1032 9.90 -12.91 -6.79
CA VAL A 1032 8.52 -13.27 -6.43
C VAL A 1032 8.64 -14.39 -5.40
N VAL A 1033 8.64 -14.01 -4.13
CA VAL A 1033 8.32 -14.87 -3.01
C VAL A 1033 7.06 -14.26 -2.43
N ILE A 1034 5.98 -15.02 -2.48
CA ILE A 1034 4.80 -14.77 -1.67
C ILE A 1034 5.28 -15.02 -0.24
N GLY A 1035 5.86 -13.99 0.36
CA GLY A 1035 5.87 -13.86 1.80
C GLY A 1035 4.44 -13.93 2.24
N VAL A 1036 4.04 -15.03 2.88
CA VAL A 1036 2.73 -15.12 3.51
C VAL A 1036 2.78 -14.24 4.75
N SER A 1037 2.75 -12.92 4.55
CA SER A 1037 2.05 -12.05 5.49
C SER A 1037 0.60 -12.50 5.39
N ALA A 1038 0.17 -13.34 6.33
CA ALA A 1038 -1.23 -13.70 6.42
C ALA A 1038 -2.05 -12.41 6.38
N GLY A 1039 -3.10 -12.43 5.57
CA GLY A 1039 -4.17 -11.46 5.69
C GLY A 1039 -4.76 -11.59 7.08
N ILE A 1040 -4.26 -10.80 8.02
CA ILE A 1040 -5.06 -10.30 9.12
C ILE A 1040 -5.46 -8.90 8.66
N GLY A 1041 -6.63 -8.83 8.04
CA GLY A 1041 -7.38 -7.58 7.88
C GLY A 1041 -7.80 -7.09 9.27
N GLY A 1042 -6.84 -6.69 10.09
CA GLY A 1042 -7.07 -5.81 11.22
C GLY A 1042 -7.11 -4.40 10.66
N ALA A 1043 -8.30 -3.80 10.68
CA ALA A 1043 -8.51 -2.40 10.41
C ALA A 1043 -7.83 -1.56 11.52
N ILE A 1044 -6.51 -1.42 11.42
CA ILE A 1044 -5.74 -0.44 12.18
C ILE A 1044 -5.56 0.74 11.25
N GLY A 1045 -6.47 1.71 11.39
CA GLY A 1045 -6.37 2.99 10.72
C GLY A 1045 -5.06 3.66 11.11
N ILE A 1046 -4.08 3.65 10.20
CA ILE A 1046 -3.07 4.69 10.15
C ILE A 1046 -3.54 5.65 9.07
N ALA A 1047 -4.38 6.60 9.49
CA ALA A 1047 -4.56 7.86 8.78
C ALA A 1047 -3.23 8.62 8.85
N LEU A 1048 -2.35 8.38 7.89
CA LEU A 1048 -1.37 9.39 7.48
C LEU A 1048 -1.92 10.03 6.21
N ALA A 1049 -2.57 11.17 6.41
CA ALA A 1049 -2.99 12.08 5.36
C ALA A 1049 -1.76 12.53 4.55
N VAL A 1050 -1.54 11.84 3.43
CA VAL A 1050 -0.95 12.43 2.22
C VAL A 1050 -2.04 12.31 1.16
N GLU A 1051 -3.05 13.17 1.28
CA GLU A 1051 -4.10 13.31 0.28
C GLU A 1051 -3.49 13.82 -1.02
N GLY A 1052 -3.77 13.07 -2.10
CA GLY A 1052 -3.55 13.48 -3.48
C GLY A 1052 -2.23 13.04 -4.08
N ALA A 1053 -2.09 11.73 -4.39
CA ALA A 1053 -1.45 11.23 -5.62
C ALA A 1053 -1.28 9.69 -5.75
N ALA A 1054 -1.73 8.86 -4.80
CA ALA A 1054 -1.56 7.40 -4.88
C ALA A 1054 -2.75 6.60 -5.47
N CYS A 1055 -3.79 7.25 -6.00
CA CYS A 1055 -4.90 6.55 -6.67
C CYS A 1055 -4.63 6.42 -8.17
N LEU A 1056 -3.83 5.41 -8.56
CA LEU A 1056 -3.83 4.74 -9.87
C LEU A 1056 -2.85 3.56 -9.74
N PHE A 1057 -3.36 2.33 -9.89
CA PHE A 1057 -2.66 1.03 -9.73
C PHE A 1057 -2.56 0.44 -8.31
N SER A 1058 -3.71 0.29 -7.64
CA SER A 1058 -4.06 -0.98 -6.99
C SER A 1058 -5.58 -1.21 -7.12
N GLU A 1059 -5.99 -2.19 -7.92
CA GLU A 1059 -7.28 -2.86 -7.72
C GLU A 1059 -7.12 -3.71 -6.43
N ASN A 1060 -7.24 -3.03 -5.29
CA ASN A 1060 -7.56 -3.50 -3.94
C ASN A 1060 -7.29 -2.33 -2.97
N CYS A 1061 -8.37 -1.59 -2.67
CA CYS A 1061 -8.58 -0.80 -1.46
C CYS A 1061 -9.97 -1.15 -0.96
#